data_AF-A0A948S9Z8-F1
#
_entry.id   AF-A0A948S9Z8-F1
#
_cell.length_a   1.000
_cell.length_b   1.000
_cell.length_c   1.000
_cell.angle_alpha   90.00
_cell.angle_beta   90.00
_cell.angle_gamma   90.00
#
_symmetry.space_group_name_H-M   'P 1'
#
loop_
_entity.id
_entity.type
_entity.pdbx_description
1 polymer ?
#
loop_
_entity_poly.entity_id
_entity_poly.type
_entity_poly.pdbx_seq_one_letter_code
_entity_poly.pdbx_strand_id
1 'polypeptide(L)'
;MKIQDLFLKPVDRPIEGVIKADDQRHLVTEVEEFVITREVGKGLDQFVERYLNETTANGVWISGFFGSGKSHLLKILSLLLDHRPLADGRHAKDIMLPRVEDEILKDNLIKAARIPAQSVLFNIDQKADHIGGDGMAPILEVFVKVLNDLRGYHGKQGHIAKFEHDLDRADQLASFKKTYQQVNGRSWETDRDVISTARRKAFAAAYAEHFKMSEAEGLDVLTKLRDDYRLDIETFAEQVRDYIDAQGKEFRLNFFVDEVGQFIGQNSKSMLNLQTVAETLATVCDGRAWVFVTSQADLRGIIGEFEKTQADQFSRIEARFKTRVNLTAADVVEVIGKRLLAKTEEEPACLTEIYDAEKENLATLFRFGDESLQFKPWRGSDEFCALYPFAPFHFHLFQRCVEQLSKHEIFAGRHTSVGQRSLLAVFQEVLKRMRSEKPGELATFDRLYEGIEAALRPDKITPILQAPATIHSPFAIRVLKALFLLKWEKAFKATPRNIAILLIDRPTVDIAAHEKAVKDALELLAGQSYLQRNGDLYEFLTDTEKDVEVEIKNTEIEDSQVTKLLAEVLFVDLLRDPKIRFEANGQDYPYARKLDDQLVGKDAEVALNIITPDHPNHAEPAVLAAQNTGKSELLLVLPPNLRLIDEARHFLRTQKFIQQNTGGSNDETRRAILIERGQQNARRRTALQELCADLFSKAPIYLNGSKLDTVGYGEPKMRFHKSAQELIGFAFPNLRMLKGSYDETTLSKTLLEPDDLLASGQMPVSEAEQEILTYVQRNQNEGERTSVEAMVRHFARRPYGWHALAVCTLIGRLFRMGKLELRASELLDARSALEHLKNTRQHGVVRVRLQEQFDATKVNALKRFHHEFFDRPNEGTDARSAGQITNEALSGEAADLGVLLDQASRYPFLESLRPVRDQISTMAGKDYAYLLNHLGDFETSLLEAKDDLLDPIKTFMHGPQRKAYDEAVSFLREEEANFADLPAEDIKPLRDLAGAEAPFRGDVVPTAKAAVAKLRKKIAALLGEEGAAASTVLDEHESKLQSLPDFAKLTEADAGRVLLPTGEARAAIASARFVTAIRDRLNRYRTQDYPAQLALLAHLAAAPSGKQDPGAGGSSKPDTPVPTYIPASALRPDCSLPFIGSEADLDQWLAALRAEAIKELKKGSRISL
;
A
#
# COMPACT_ATOMS: atom_id res chain seq x y z
N MET A 1 54.63 -32.89 39.80
CA MET A 1 53.30 -32.37 40.21
C MET A 1 52.38 -32.38 39.01
N LYS A 2 51.12 -32.78 39.17
CA LYS A 2 50.06 -32.74 38.14
C LYS A 2 49.06 -31.65 38.48
N ILE A 3 48.24 -31.22 37.52
CA ILE A 3 47.21 -30.19 37.74
C ILE A 3 46.25 -30.56 38.88
N GLN A 4 45.87 -31.84 39.00
CA GLN A 4 44.96 -32.30 40.07
C GLN A 4 45.50 -32.08 41.49
N ASP A 5 46.83 -32.05 41.65
CA ASP A 5 47.48 -31.95 42.97
C ASP A 5 47.41 -30.52 43.53
N LEU A 6 46.98 -29.54 42.72
CA LEU A 6 46.85 -28.12 43.08
C LEU A 6 45.56 -27.79 43.83
N PHE A 7 44.51 -28.61 43.70
CA PHE A 7 43.17 -28.26 44.16
C PHE A 7 42.91 -28.74 45.60
N LEU A 8 42.22 -27.93 46.39
CA LEU A 8 41.83 -28.22 47.77
C LEU A 8 40.92 -29.45 47.87
N LYS A 9 40.04 -29.63 46.90
CA LYS A 9 39.07 -30.73 46.83
C LYS A 9 39.32 -31.58 45.58
N PRO A 10 39.07 -32.90 45.63
CA PRO A 10 39.18 -33.76 44.45
C PRO A 10 38.29 -33.26 43.30
N VAL A 11 38.85 -33.19 42.08
CA VAL A 11 38.12 -32.73 40.88
C VAL A 11 37.11 -33.76 40.37
N ASP A 12 37.23 -35.02 40.77
CA ASP A 12 36.36 -36.14 40.38
C ASP A 12 35.18 -36.40 41.32
N ARG A 13 35.08 -35.64 42.42
CA ARG A 13 33.98 -35.76 43.39
C ARG A 13 32.60 -35.53 42.73
N PRO A 14 31.53 -36.20 43.21
CA PRO A 14 30.19 -35.99 42.67
C PRO A 14 29.72 -34.57 43.00
N ILE A 15 29.37 -33.82 41.95
CA ILE A 15 28.71 -32.51 42.08
C ILE A 15 27.38 -32.62 41.35
N GLU A 16 26.28 -32.43 42.06
CA GLU A 16 24.96 -32.42 41.43
C GLU A 16 24.83 -31.20 40.52
N GLY A 17 24.69 -31.48 39.23
CA GLY A 17 24.49 -30.45 38.20
C GLY A 17 23.06 -29.93 38.11
N VAL A 18 22.10 -30.62 38.75
CA VAL A 18 20.65 -30.36 38.74
C VAL A 18 20.18 -30.29 40.16
N ILE A 19 19.26 -29.39 40.45
CA ILE A 19 18.63 -29.31 41.75
C ILE A 19 17.17 -29.68 41.58
N LYS A 20 16.76 -30.76 42.23
CA LYS A 20 15.38 -31.21 42.26
C LYS A 20 14.71 -30.68 43.53
N ALA A 21 13.54 -30.05 43.38
CA ALA A 21 12.77 -29.49 44.48
C ALA A 21 12.35 -30.57 45.51
N ASP A 22 12.04 -31.79 45.04
CA ASP A 22 11.55 -32.89 45.87
C ASP A 22 12.67 -33.82 46.40
N ASP A 23 13.94 -33.58 46.03
CA ASP A 23 15.04 -34.48 46.43
C ASP A 23 15.63 -34.08 47.79
N GLN A 24 15.44 -34.98 48.76
CA GLN A 24 15.95 -34.85 50.12
C GLN A 24 17.26 -35.60 50.36
N ARG A 25 17.75 -36.39 49.39
CA ARG A 25 18.78 -37.42 49.63
C ARG A 25 20.22 -36.88 49.73
N HIS A 26 20.47 -35.62 49.38
CA HIS A 26 21.80 -34.98 49.47
C HIS A 26 21.78 -33.52 49.98
N LEU A 27 20.69 -33.11 50.67
CA LEU A 27 20.47 -31.72 51.12
C LEU A 27 21.62 -31.15 51.95
N VAL A 28 22.19 -31.95 52.85
CA VAL A 28 23.29 -31.50 53.72
C VAL A 28 24.52 -31.11 52.89
N THR A 29 24.92 -31.96 51.94
CA THR A 29 26.05 -31.70 51.04
C THR A 29 25.79 -30.50 50.12
N GLU A 30 24.55 -30.35 49.62
CA GLU A 30 24.16 -29.19 48.81
C GLU A 30 24.35 -27.89 49.58
N VAL A 31 23.85 -27.83 50.81
CA VAL A 31 24.00 -26.67 51.72
C VAL A 31 25.48 -26.43 52.06
N GLU A 32 26.25 -27.49 52.28
CA GLU A 32 27.70 -27.44 52.52
C GLU A 32 28.56 -27.13 51.29
N GLU A 33 28.01 -27.05 50.09
CA GLU A 33 28.75 -26.64 48.89
C GLU A 33 28.24 -25.35 48.27
N PHE A 34 27.17 -24.75 48.82
CA PHE A 34 26.67 -23.46 48.37
C PHE A 34 27.67 -22.34 48.71
N VAL A 35 27.89 -21.45 47.74
CA VAL A 35 28.76 -20.28 47.86
C VAL A 35 27.92 -19.03 47.71
N ILE A 36 27.97 -18.15 48.72
CA ILE A 36 27.35 -16.82 48.64
C ILE A 36 28.35 -15.90 47.94
N THR A 37 28.00 -15.50 46.71
CA THR A 37 28.80 -14.56 45.93
C THR A 37 28.51 -13.13 46.36
N ARG A 38 29.33 -12.17 45.92
CA ARG A 38 29.17 -10.76 46.29
C ARG A 38 27.83 -10.16 45.85
N GLU A 39 27.35 -10.46 44.64
CA GLU A 39 26.07 -9.90 44.16
C GLU A 39 24.87 -10.59 44.82
N VAL A 40 24.97 -11.91 45.07
CA VAL A 40 23.96 -12.63 45.87
C VAL A 40 23.89 -12.05 47.28
N GLY A 41 25.03 -11.77 47.93
CA GLY A 41 25.08 -11.13 49.25
C GLY A 41 24.30 -9.81 49.30
N LYS A 42 24.55 -8.89 48.37
CA LYS A 42 23.81 -7.61 48.27
C LYS A 42 22.30 -7.79 48.09
N GLY A 43 21.90 -8.76 47.27
CA GLY A 43 20.49 -9.07 47.05
C GLY A 43 19.82 -9.67 48.30
N LEU A 44 20.56 -10.52 49.02
CA LEU A 44 20.13 -11.09 50.29
C LEU A 44 20.00 -10.00 51.38
N ASP A 45 20.90 -9.03 51.44
CA ASP A 45 20.79 -7.92 52.39
C ASP A 45 19.48 -7.16 52.22
N GLN A 46 19.15 -6.75 51.00
CA GLN A 46 17.89 -6.06 50.68
C GLN A 46 16.67 -6.93 51.00
N PHE A 47 16.76 -8.23 50.72
CA PHE A 47 15.71 -9.17 51.07
C PHE A 47 15.49 -9.23 52.57
N VAL A 48 16.54 -9.45 53.35
CA VAL A 48 16.43 -9.67 54.79
C VAL A 48 15.96 -8.41 55.50
N GLU A 49 16.45 -7.24 55.11
CA GLU A 49 15.99 -5.96 55.65
C GLU A 49 14.46 -5.82 55.54
N ARG A 50 13.92 -6.16 54.36
CA ARG A 50 12.47 -6.10 54.11
C ARG A 50 11.71 -7.22 54.78
N TYR A 51 12.28 -8.43 54.82
CA TYR A 51 11.69 -9.55 55.54
C TYR A 51 11.52 -9.20 57.02
N LEU A 52 12.48 -8.50 57.62
CA LEU A 52 12.39 -8.10 59.02
C LEU A 52 11.47 -6.90 59.26
N ASN A 53 11.46 -5.90 58.38
CA ASN A 53 10.93 -4.57 58.69
C ASN A 53 9.71 -4.12 57.85
N GLU A 54 9.40 -4.76 56.71
CA GLU A 54 8.33 -4.33 55.80
C GLU A 54 7.15 -5.33 55.77
N THR A 55 5.92 -4.83 55.91
CA THR A 55 4.69 -5.64 55.82
C THR A 55 3.99 -5.56 54.45
N THR A 56 4.33 -4.56 53.64
CA THR A 56 3.65 -4.29 52.34
C THR A 56 4.40 -4.85 51.13
N ALA A 57 5.58 -5.42 51.31
CA ALA A 57 6.41 -5.96 50.24
C ALA A 57 6.83 -7.39 50.57
N ASN A 58 6.06 -8.36 50.07
CA ASN A 58 6.24 -9.79 50.38
C ASN A 58 6.75 -10.62 49.19
N GLY A 59 7.13 -9.97 48.08
CA GLY A 59 7.57 -10.61 46.85
C GLY A 59 9.09 -10.51 46.64
N VAL A 60 9.74 -11.63 46.36
CA VAL A 60 11.17 -11.70 46.00
C VAL A 60 11.34 -12.28 44.61
N TRP A 61 12.01 -11.54 43.74
CA TRP A 61 12.28 -11.94 42.36
C TRP A 61 13.74 -12.32 42.17
N ILE A 62 14.01 -13.59 41.87
CA ILE A 62 15.36 -14.10 41.61
C ILE A 62 15.54 -14.28 40.10
N SER A 63 16.32 -13.40 39.49
CA SER A 63 16.62 -13.41 38.06
C SER A 63 18.08 -13.78 37.78
N GLY A 64 18.36 -14.18 36.55
CA GLY A 64 19.68 -14.64 36.13
C GLY A 64 19.61 -15.50 34.88
N PHE A 65 20.73 -15.65 34.19
CA PHE A 65 20.82 -16.42 32.95
C PHE A 65 20.75 -17.94 33.19
N PHE A 66 20.73 -18.72 32.11
CA PHE A 66 20.66 -20.18 32.20
C PHE A 66 21.88 -20.78 32.92
N GLY A 67 21.66 -21.67 33.91
CA GLY A 67 22.76 -22.30 34.66
C GLY A 67 23.44 -21.42 35.72
N SER A 68 22.91 -20.22 36.00
CA SER A 68 23.48 -19.29 37.00
C SER A 68 23.28 -19.71 38.46
N GLY A 69 22.42 -20.71 38.74
CA GLY A 69 22.15 -21.20 40.11
C GLY A 69 20.90 -20.64 40.79
N LYS A 70 19.95 -20.05 40.04
CA LYS A 70 18.70 -19.47 40.61
C LYS A 70 17.88 -20.46 41.45
N SER A 71 17.57 -21.63 40.89
CA SER A 71 16.83 -22.68 41.60
C SER A 71 17.62 -23.20 42.82
N HIS A 72 18.95 -23.17 42.76
CA HIS A 72 19.79 -23.46 43.92
C HIS A 72 19.58 -22.45 45.02
N LEU A 73 19.71 -21.16 44.69
CA LEU A 73 19.50 -20.08 45.66
C LEU A 73 18.08 -20.15 46.24
N LEU A 74 17.07 -20.38 45.41
CA LEU A 74 15.67 -20.54 45.84
C LEU A 74 15.52 -21.71 46.83
N LYS A 75 16.09 -22.88 46.53
CA LYS A 75 16.07 -24.05 47.42
C LYS A 75 16.80 -23.78 48.73
N ILE A 76 18.01 -23.21 48.67
CA ILE A 76 18.81 -22.89 49.86
C ILE A 76 18.09 -21.87 50.75
N LEU A 77 17.47 -20.83 50.17
CA LEU A 77 16.65 -19.89 50.91
C LEU A 77 15.42 -20.55 51.55
N SER A 78 14.78 -21.47 50.83
CA SER A 78 13.63 -22.21 51.39
C SER A 78 14.02 -22.99 52.63
N LEU A 79 15.19 -23.65 52.62
CA LEU A 79 15.72 -24.40 53.75
C LEU A 79 16.21 -23.49 54.88
N LEU A 80 16.79 -22.33 54.54
CA LEU A 80 17.31 -21.37 55.52
C LEU A 80 16.19 -20.74 56.36
N LEU A 81 15.05 -20.46 55.73
CA LEU A 81 13.88 -19.87 56.39
C LEU A 81 12.93 -20.92 56.98
N ASP A 82 13.04 -22.19 56.62
CA ASP A 82 12.21 -23.26 57.20
C ASP A 82 12.70 -23.63 58.59
N HIS A 83 11.78 -23.76 59.54
CA HIS A 83 12.09 -24.17 60.90
C HIS A 83 12.29 -25.70 61.05
N ARG A 84 12.03 -26.50 60.01
CA ARG A 84 12.21 -27.96 60.05
C ARG A 84 13.70 -28.36 60.02
N PRO A 85 14.13 -29.35 60.81
CA PRO A 85 15.50 -29.87 60.75
C PRO A 85 15.76 -30.67 59.46
N LEU A 86 17.02 -30.72 59.04
CA LEU A 86 17.51 -31.59 57.96
C LEU A 86 17.51 -33.06 58.41
N ALA A 87 17.75 -33.98 57.47
CA ALA A 87 17.74 -35.42 57.73
C ALA A 87 18.76 -35.88 58.80
N ASP A 88 19.84 -35.11 59.03
CA ASP A 88 20.86 -35.35 60.05
C ASP A 88 20.56 -34.67 61.41
N GLY A 89 19.41 -33.99 61.52
CA GLY A 89 18.97 -33.27 62.72
C GLY A 89 19.50 -31.85 62.86
N ARG A 90 20.41 -31.37 61.99
CA ARG A 90 20.89 -29.98 62.00
C ARG A 90 19.92 -29.05 61.27
N HIS A 91 19.90 -27.76 61.59
CA HIS A 91 19.18 -26.78 60.76
C HIS A 91 20.10 -26.22 59.68
N ALA A 92 19.53 -25.89 58.51
CA ALA A 92 20.29 -25.31 57.39
C ALA A 92 21.02 -24.01 57.77
N LYS A 93 20.44 -23.21 58.66
CA LYS A 93 21.05 -21.99 59.21
C LYS A 93 22.38 -22.27 59.93
N ASP A 94 22.51 -23.40 60.63
CA ASP A 94 23.71 -23.73 61.39
C ASP A 94 24.90 -24.07 60.47
N ILE A 95 24.60 -24.51 59.24
CA ILE A 95 25.59 -24.86 58.22
C ILE A 95 25.99 -23.64 57.37
N MET A 96 25.02 -22.80 57.01
CA MET A 96 25.19 -21.67 56.09
C MET A 96 25.76 -20.42 56.74
N LEU A 97 25.27 -20.04 57.92
CA LEU A 97 25.62 -18.77 58.57
C LEU A 97 27.12 -18.60 58.86
N PRO A 98 27.89 -19.65 59.25
CA PRO A 98 29.33 -19.53 59.45
C PRO A 98 30.13 -19.18 58.19
N ARG A 99 29.52 -19.30 57.00
CA ARG A 99 30.17 -19.11 55.69
C ARG A 99 29.84 -17.77 55.05
N VAL A 100 28.99 -16.97 55.69
CA VAL A 100 28.71 -15.59 55.27
C VAL A 100 29.89 -14.73 55.70
N GLU A 101 30.64 -14.18 54.74
CA GLU A 101 31.80 -13.31 55.01
C GLU A 101 31.40 -11.94 55.58
N ASP A 102 30.22 -11.42 55.19
CA ASP A 102 29.70 -10.14 55.68
C ASP A 102 28.97 -10.32 57.02
N GLU A 103 29.53 -9.75 58.08
CA GLU A 103 28.97 -9.85 59.44
C GLU A 103 27.60 -9.17 59.59
N ILE A 104 27.29 -8.12 58.83
CA ILE A 104 25.99 -7.43 58.88
C ILE A 104 24.91 -8.32 58.26
N LEU A 105 25.19 -8.88 57.07
CA LEU A 105 24.29 -9.81 56.39
C LEU A 105 24.00 -11.02 57.28
N LYS A 106 25.05 -11.57 57.89
CA LYS A 106 24.99 -12.72 58.79
C LYS A 106 24.10 -12.47 60.01
N ASP A 107 24.27 -11.33 60.69
CA ASP A 107 23.44 -10.93 61.82
C ASP A 107 21.96 -10.76 61.44
N ASN A 108 21.70 -10.18 60.27
CA ASN A 108 20.36 -10.01 59.75
C ASN A 108 19.72 -11.36 59.38
N LEU A 109 20.45 -12.27 58.73
CA LEU A 109 19.98 -13.63 58.42
C LEU A 109 19.68 -14.43 59.69
N ILE A 110 20.48 -14.28 60.75
CA ILE A 110 20.20 -14.88 62.07
C ILE A 110 18.84 -14.41 62.60
N LYS A 111 18.54 -13.11 62.51
CA LYS A 111 17.25 -12.56 62.95
C LYS A 111 16.10 -13.11 62.11
N ALA A 112 16.26 -13.18 60.79
CA ALA A 112 15.22 -13.70 59.90
C ALA A 112 14.94 -15.19 60.13
N ALA A 113 15.99 -16.01 60.29
CA ALA A 113 15.86 -17.45 60.53
C ALA A 113 15.36 -17.81 61.95
N ARG A 114 15.20 -16.83 62.85
CA ARG A 114 14.54 -17.01 64.17
C ARG A 114 13.02 -16.91 64.09
N ILE A 115 12.48 -16.28 63.05
CA ILE A 115 11.04 -16.15 62.88
C ILE A 115 10.46 -17.54 62.58
N PRO A 116 9.45 -18.03 63.32
CA PRO A 116 8.80 -19.30 63.01
C PRO A 116 8.17 -19.25 61.62
N ALA A 117 8.70 -20.03 60.69
CA ALA A 117 8.19 -20.04 59.32
C ALA A 117 8.22 -21.44 58.71
N GLN A 118 7.32 -21.64 57.76
CA GLN A 118 7.28 -22.85 56.92
C GLN A 118 7.46 -22.46 55.46
N SER A 119 8.36 -23.18 54.79
CA SER A 119 8.68 -22.95 53.38
C SER A 119 8.09 -24.05 52.51
N VAL A 120 7.45 -23.66 51.41
CA VAL A 120 6.87 -24.58 50.43
C VAL A 120 7.51 -24.32 49.08
N LEU A 121 8.40 -25.24 48.66
CA LEU A 121 9.12 -25.18 47.39
C LEU A 121 8.41 -26.05 46.34
N PHE A 122 8.14 -25.49 45.17
CA PHE A 122 7.56 -26.24 44.04
C PHE A 122 7.94 -25.62 42.69
N ASN A 123 8.04 -26.48 41.68
CA ASN A 123 8.16 -26.06 40.28
C ASN A 123 6.76 -25.89 39.68
N ILE A 124 6.49 -24.72 39.10
CA ILE A 124 5.14 -24.38 38.61
C ILE A 124 4.72 -25.22 37.40
N ASP A 125 5.66 -25.52 36.50
CA ASP A 125 5.41 -26.23 35.25
C ASP A 125 5.07 -27.72 35.52
N GLN A 126 5.89 -28.38 36.34
CA GLN A 126 5.66 -29.78 36.75
C GLN A 126 4.32 -29.99 37.45
N LYS A 127 3.89 -29.01 38.26
CA LYS A 127 2.62 -29.08 39.00
C LYS A 127 1.40 -28.75 38.13
N ALA A 128 1.58 -28.00 37.04
CA ALA A 128 0.53 -27.60 36.10
C ALA A 128 0.11 -28.73 35.14
N ASP A 129 1.04 -29.52 34.60
CA ASP A 129 0.77 -30.64 33.67
C ASP A 129 -0.20 -31.72 34.21
N HIS A 130 -0.43 -31.72 35.52
CA HIS A 130 -1.28 -32.69 36.22
C HIS A 130 -2.70 -32.14 36.51
N ILE A 131 -3.08 -31.02 35.90
CA ILE A 131 -4.38 -30.34 36.08
C ILE A 131 -5.20 -30.54 34.79
N GLY A 132 -6.34 -31.23 34.89
CA GLY A 132 -7.28 -31.37 33.78
C GLY A 132 -8.32 -30.25 33.82
N GLY A 133 -8.22 -29.26 32.92
CA GLY A 133 -9.18 -28.15 32.81
C GLY A 133 -8.76 -27.06 31.81
N ASP A 134 -9.74 -26.33 31.29
CA ASP A 134 -9.64 -25.38 30.16
C ASP A 134 -8.95 -24.04 30.54
N GLY A 135 -7.71 -23.86 30.10
CA GLY A 135 -7.22 -22.66 29.40
C GLY A 135 -6.99 -21.30 30.10
N MET A 136 -7.56 -20.94 31.26
CA MET A 136 -7.59 -19.51 31.67
C MET A 136 -7.09 -19.09 33.07
N ALA A 137 -6.79 -19.97 34.04
CA ALA A 137 -6.24 -19.54 35.34
C ALA A 137 -5.21 -20.49 36.01
N PRO A 138 -4.19 -20.98 35.28
CA PRO A 138 -3.35 -22.07 35.78
C PRO A 138 -2.42 -21.70 36.95
N ILE A 139 -2.05 -20.44 37.18
CA ILE A 139 -1.18 -20.07 38.32
C ILE A 139 -1.92 -20.18 39.66
N LEU A 140 -3.10 -19.55 39.78
CA LEU A 140 -3.87 -19.56 41.03
C LEU A 140 -4.23 -21.00 41.44
N GLU A 141 -4.59 -21.83 40.46
CA GLU A 141 -4.87 -23.25 40.66
C GLU A 141 -3.69 -24.01 41.26
N VAL A 142 -2.46 -23.75 40.78
CA VAL A 142 -1.26 -24.37 41.34
C VAL A 142 -1.01 -23.93 42.78
N PHE A 143 -1.17 -22.64 43.11
CA PHE A 143 -1.03 -22.14 44.48
C PHE A 143 -2.07 -22.76 45.44
N VAL A 144 -3.33 -22.83 45.02
CA VAL A 144 -4.42 -23.46 45.78
C VAL A 144 -4.13 -24.95 45.97
N LYS A 145 -3.68 -25.65 44.93
CA LYS A 145 -3.27 -27.06 44.99
C LYS A 145 -2.14 -27.27 46.00
N VAL A 146 -1.11 -26.43 45.97
CA VAL A 146 0.03 -26.52 46.90
C VAL A 146 -0.39 -26.26 48.34
N LEU A 147 -1.28 -25.28 48.58
CA LEU A 147 -1.85 -25.03 49.92
C LEU A 147 -2.69 -26.22 50.40
N ASN A 148 -3.50 -26.82 49.52
CA ASN A 148 -4.31 -27.99 49.83
C ASN A 148 -3.43 -29.21 50.14
N ASP A 149 -2.39 -29.46 49.35
CA ASP A 149 -1.41 -30.52 49.58
C ASP A 149 -0.70 -30.31 50.94
N LEU A 150 -0.35 -29.06 51.30
CA LEU A 150 0.24 -28.70 52.59
C LEU A 150 -0.68 -29.06 53.78
N ARG A 151 -1.99 -28.90 53.61
CA ARG A 151 -3.02 -29.22 54.61
C ARG A 151 -3.44 -30.70 54.61
N GLY A 152 -2.99 -31.50 53.63
CA GLY A 152 -3.35 -32.91 53.47
C GLY A 152 -4.63 -33.16 52.65
N TYR A 153 -5.18 -32.13 52.01
CA TYR A 153 -6.35 -32.22 51.13
C TYR A 153 -5.98 -32.71 49.72
N HIS A 154 -6.99 -33.01 48.90
CA HIS A 154 -6.79 -33.54 47.54
C HIS A 154 -6.57 -32.44 46.50
N GLY A 155 -5.33 -31.97 46.36
CA GLY A 155 -4.98 -30.86 45.48
C GLY A 155 -5.23 -31.07 43.96
N LYS A 156 -5.49 -32.29 43.47
CA LYS A 156 -5.76 -32.55 42.04
C LYS A 156 -7.16 -32.14 41.58
N GLN A 157 -8.15 -32.09 42.48
CA GLN A 157 -9.53 -31.70 42.17
C GLN A 157 -9.98 -30.63 43.16
N GLY A 158 -9.96 -29.37 42.72
CA GLY A 158 -10.20 -28.20 43.59
C GLY A 158 -11.55 -28.20 44.30
N HIS A 159 -12.62 -28.67 43.64
CA HIS A 159 -13.95 -28.79 44.24
C HIS A 159 -14.00 -29.81 45.38
N ILE A 160 -13.23 -30.91 45.29
CA ILE A 160 -13.11 -31.90 46.36
C ILE A 160 -12.31 -31.33 47.54
N ALA A 161 -11.21 -30.62 47.26
CA ALA A 161 -10.42 -29.99 48.31
C ALA A 161 -11.22 -28.91 49.07
N LYS A 162 -12.06 -28.14 48.36
CA LYS A 162 -12.99 -27.19 48.99
C LYS A 162 -13.99 -27.90 49.92
N PHE A 163 -14.55 -29.02 49.47
CA PHE A 163 -15.42 -29.84 50.30
C PHE A 163 -14.70 -30.38 51.55
N GLU A 164 -13.47 -30.89 51.41
CA GLU A 164 -12.66 -31.31 52.56
C GLU A 164 -12.40 -30.15 53.52
N HIS A 165 -12.09 -28.96 53.00
CA HIS A 165 -11.87 -27.76 53.80
C HIS A 165 -13.11 -27.29 54.56
N ASP A 166 -14.28 -27.26 53.91
CA ASP A 166 -15.54 -26.83 54.54
C ASP A 166 -15.95 -27.79 55.66
N LEU A 167 -15.73 -29.10 55.48
CA LEU A 167 -15.94 -30.09 56.53
C LEU A 167 -14.92 -29.99 57.66
N ASP A 168 -13.66 -29.68 57.35
CA ASP A 168 -12.61 -29.54 58.37
C ASP A 168 -12.89 -28.31 59.25
N ARG A 169 -13.32 -27.20 58.64
CA ARG A 169 -13.73 -25.98 59.35
C ARG A 169 -14.95 -26.22 60.25
N ALA A 170 -15.81 -27.17 59.90
CA ALA A 170 -16.95 -27.59 60.70
C ALA A 170 -16.64 -28.72 61.70
N ASP A 171 -15.38 -29.15 61.83
CA ASP A 171 -14.93 -30.31 62.63
C ASP A 171 -15.60 -31.65 62.24
N GLN A 172 -16.13 -31.76 61.02
CA GLN A 172 -16.86 -32.92 60.50
C GLN A 172 -16.05 -33.80 59.54
N LEU A 173 -14.90 -33.35 59.06
CA LEU A 173 -14.10 -34.09 58.07
C LEU A 173 -13.69 -35.48 58.57
N ALA A 174 -13.19 -35.58 59.81
CA ALA A 174 -12.79 -36.85 60.39
C ALA A 174 -13.97 -37.81 60.58
N SER A 175 -15.15 -37.30 60.95
CA SER A 175 -16.36 -38.12 61.07
C SER A 175 -16.93 -38.55 59.73
N PHE A 176 -16.84 -37.70 58.71
CA PHE A 176 -17.24 -38.03 57.35
C PHE A 176 -16.35 -39.13 56.76
N LYS A 177 -15.03 -39.04 56.94
CA LYS A 177 -14.08 -40.09 56.51
C LYS A 177 -14.40 -41.46 57.13
N LYS A 178 -14.75 -41.48 58.42
CA LYS A 178 -15.20 -42.71 59.11
C LYS A 178 -16.51 -43.24 58.54
N THR A 179 -17.47 -42.36 58.30
CA THR A 179 -18.77 -42.73 57.71
C THR A 179 -18.58 -43.29 56.29
N TYR A 180 -17.78 -42.63 55.46
CA TYR A 180 -17.45 -43.09 54.10
C TYR A 180 -16.83 -44.50 54.12
N GLN A 181 -15.91 -44.77 55.05
CA GLN A 181 -15.32 -46.09 55.21
C GLN A 181 -16.33 -47.14 55.68
N GLN A 182 -17.27 -46.78 56.55
CA GLN A 182 -18.33 -47.67 57.03
C GLN A 182 -19.33 -48.04 55.92
N VAL A 183 -19.74 -47.08 55.10
CA VAL A 183 -20.71 -47.28 54.00
C VAL A 183 -20.08 -48.02 52.81
N ASN A 184 -18.88 -47.60 52.39
CA ASN A 184 -18.27 -48.06 51.14
C ASN A 184 -17.16 -49.11 51.32
N GLY A 185 -16.73 -49.39 52.55
CA GLY A 185 -15.66 -50.36 52.85
C GLY A 185 -14.26 -49.93 52.40
N ARG A 186 -14.06 -48.66 51.99
CA ARG A 186 -12.79 -48.09 51.50
C ARG A 186 -12.54 -46.73 52.12
N SER A 187 -11.27 -46.36 52.29
CA SER A 187 -10.90 -45.03 52.80
C SER A 187 -11.20 -43.93 51.79
N TRP A 188 -11.68 -42.80 52.31
CA TRP A 188 -11.88 -41.57 51.55
C TRP A 188 -10.63 -41.17 50.76
N GLU A 189 -9.46 -41.26 51.37
CA GLU A 189 -8.17 -40.89 50.77
C GLU A 189 -7.83 -41.66 49.50
N THR A 190 -8.36 -42.88 49.35
CA THR A 190 -8.09 -43.78 48.24
C THR A 190 -9.08 -43.58 47.09
N ASP A 191 -10.35 -43.31 47.39
CA ASP A 191 -11.38 -43.18 46.36
C ASP A 191 -11.55 -41.72 45.86
N ARG A 192 -11.05 -40.71 46.61
CA ARG A 192 -11.21 -39.27 46.30
C ARG A 192 -10.70 -38.82 44.94
N ASP A 193 -9.82 -39.58 44.28
CA ASP A 193 -9.32 -39.28 42.93
C ASP A 193 -10.34 -39.62 41.82
N VAL A 194 -11.22 -40.59 42.04
CA VAL A 194 -12.22 -41.09 41.06
C VAL A 194 -13.67 -40.79 41.45
N ILE A 195 -13.89 -40.02 42.52
CA ILE A 195 -15.24 -39.64 42.98
C ILE A 195 -16.02 -38.88 41.91
N SER A 196 -15.36 -38.00 41.17
CA SER A 196 -16.00 -37.22 40.09
C SER A 196 -16.41 -38.04 38.87
N THR A 197 -15.93 -39.29 38.73
CA THR A 197 -16.16 -40.14 37.56
C THR A 197 -16.84 -41.46 37.92
N ALA A 198 -16.07 -42.45 38.39
CA ALA A 198 -16.48 -43.83 38.60
C ALA A 198 -17.15 -44.08 39.96
N ARG A 199 -16.88 -43.24 40.97
CA ARG A 199 -17.33 -43.44 42.36
C ARG A 199 -18.38 -42.41 42.82
N ARG A 200 -19.08 -41.75 41.89
CA ARG A 200 -20.16 -40.78 42.21
C ARG A 200 -21.24 -41.35 43.13
N LYS A 201 -21.67 -42.60 42.90
CA LYS A 201 -22.67 -43.28 43.76
C LYS A 201 -22.17 -43.57 45.16
N ALA A 202 -20.88 -43.92 45.30
CA ALA A 202 -20.26 -44.18 46.60
C ALA A 202 -20.16 -42.90 47.44
N PHE A 203 -19.82 -41.76 46.81
CA PHE A 203 -19.91 -40.45 47.45
C PHE A 203 -21.34 -40.14 47.91
N ALA A 204 -22.32 -40.30 47.01
CA ALA A 204 -23.71 -39.99 47.32
C ALA A 204 -24.29 -40.82 48.47
N ALA A 205 -23.99 -42.12 48.53
CA ALA A 205 -24.42 -43.00 49.62
C ALA A 205 -23.81 -42.56 50.97
N ALA A 206 -22.50 -42.31 51.01
CA ALA A 206 -21.82 -41.85 52.22
C ALA A 206 -22.29 -40.46 52.67
N TYR A 207 -22.55 -39.55 51.73
CA TYR A 207 -23.07 -38.21 52.01
C TYR A 207 -24.50 -38.25 52.54
N ALA A 208 -25.37 -39.07 51.91
CA ALA A 208 -26.75 -39.29 52.33
C ALA A 208 -26.83 -39.85 53.76
N GLU A 209 -25.98 -40.84 54.09
CA GLU A 209 -25.93 -41.42 55.44
C GLU A 209 -25.40 -40.42 56.48
N HIS A 210 -24.34 -39.67 56.15
CA HIS A 210 -23.72 -38.73 57.09
C HIS A 210 -24.63 -37.54 57.41
N PHE A 211 -25.27 -36.95 56.40
CA PHE A 211 -26.11 -35.75 56.54
C PHE A 211 -27.62 -36.04 56.66
N LYS A 212 -28.02 -37.31 56.65
CA LYS A 212 -29.43 -37.77 56.68
C LYS A 212 -30.27 -37.18 55.52
N MET A 213 -29.70 -37.21 54.32
CA MET A 213 -30.34 -36.76 53.07
C MET A 213 -30.57 -37.96 52.14
N SER A 214 -31.25 -37.75 51.00
CA SER A 214 -31.40 -38.79 49.98
C SER A 214 -30.14 -38.94 49.12
N GLU A 215 -29.93 -40.14 48.55
CA GLU A 215 -28.81 -40.36 47.60
C GLU A 215 -28.91 -39.48 46.35
N ALA A 216 -30.12 -39.11 45.93
CA ALA A 216 -30.34 -38.19 44.82
C ALA A 216 -29.82 -36.78 45.14
N GLU A 217 -30.05 -36.30 46.37
CA GLU A 217 -29.51 -35.03 46.86
C GLU A 217 -27.98 -35.08 47.01
N GLY A 218 -27.41 -36.21 47.44
CA GLY A 218 -25.94 -36.38 47.50
C GLY A 218 -25.25 -36.30 46.12
N LEU A 219 -25.90 -36.82 45.07
CA LEU A 219 -25.41 -36.68 43.69
C LEU A 219 -25.56 -35.24 43.16
N ASP A 220 -26.65 -34.56 43.50
CA ASP A 220 -26.89 -33.17 43.16
C ASP A 220 -25.86 -32.25 43.83
N VAL A 221 -25.53 -32.49 45.10
CA VAL A 221 -24.47 -31.77 45.84
C VAL A 221 -23.11 -31.94 45.17
N LEU A 222 -22.72 -33.15 44.76
CA LEU A 222 -21.45 -33.35 44.06
C LEU A 222 -21.40 -32.61 42.70
N THR A 223 -22.54 -32.55 42.02
CA THR A 223 -22.68 -31.83 40.74
C THR A 223 -22.59 -30.32 40.96
N LYS A 224 -23.32 -29.80 41.96
CA LYS A 224 -23.25 -28.39 42.40
C LYS A 224 -21.86 -27.99 42.87
N LEU A 225 -21.19 -28.81 43.67
CA LEU A 225 -19.83 -28.56 44.13
C LEU A 225 -18.85 -28.40 42.96
N ARG A 226 -19.03 -29.15 41.87
CA ARG A 226 -18.22 -29.02 40.65
C ARG A 226 -18.62 -27.79 39.83
N ASP A 227 -19.92 -27.57 39.63
CA ASP A 227 -20.43 -26.54 38.72
C ASP A 227 -20.34 -25.12 39.34
N ASP A 228 -20.45 -25.01 40.67
CA ASP A 228 -20.33 -23.75 41.43
C ASP A 228 -18.88 -23.45 41.86
N TYR A 229 -17.93 -24.35 41.57
CA TYR A 229 -16.53 -24.14 41.92
C TYR A 229 -15.93 -23.02 41.08
N ARG A 230 -15.70 -21.88 41.74
CA ARG A 230 -14.98 -20.74 41.18
C ARG A 230 -13.79 -20.43 42.07
N LEU A 231 -12.66 -20.17 41.43
CA LEU A 231 -11.43 -19.74 42.07
C LEU A 231 -11.33 -18.23 41.98
N ASP A 232 -11.01 -17.62 43.12
CA ASP A 232 -10.86 -16.18 43.29
C ASP A 232 -9.65 -15.90 44.18
N ILE A 233 -8.90 -14.84 43.90
CA ILE A 233 -7.59 -14.58 44.53
C ILE A 233 -7.79 -14.18 46.00
N GLU A 234 -8.82 -13.39 46.27
CA GLU A 234 -9.19 -12.91 47.61
C GLU A 234 -9.57 -14.09 48.50
N THR A 235 -10.40 -15.01 47.99
CA THR A 235 -10.77 -16.23 48.72
C THR A 235 -9.55 -17.10 49.04
N PHE A 236 -8.61 -17.23 48.10
CA PHE A 236 -7.35 -17.95 48.35
C PHE A 236 -6.51 -17.27 49.43
N ALA A 237 -6.40 -15.93 49.41
CA ALA A 237 -5.63 -15.20 50.42
C ALA A 237 -6.24 -15.33 51.82
N GLU A 238 -7.57 -15.37 51.94
CA GLU A 238 -8.25 -15.67 53.20
C GLU A 238 -7.93 -17.08 53.71
N GLN A 239 -7.92 -18.09 52.83
CA GLN A 239 -7.53 -19.46 53.21
C GLN A 239 -6.09 -19.54 53.71
N VAL A 240 -5.18 -18.76 53.12
CA VAL A 240 -3.78 -18.67 53.60
C VAL A 240 -3.73 -18.00 54.96
N ARG A 241 -4.47 -16.89 55.17
CA ARG A 241 -4.56 -16.22 56.47
C ARG A 241 -5.08 -17.16 57.55
N ASP A 242 -6.16 -17.88 57.28
CA ASP A 242 -6.75 -18.85 58.21
C ASP A 242 -5.75 -19.96 58.58
N TYR A 243 -4.93 -20.40 57.63
CA TYR A 243 -3.84 -21.35 57.91
C TYR A 243 -2.75 -20.74 58.80
N ILE A 244 -2.31 -19.51 58.54
CA ILE A 244 -1.28 -18.82 59.32
C ILE A 244 -1.78 -18.57 60.76
N ASP A 245 -3.02 -18.11 60.92
CA ASP A 245 -3.63 -17.82 62.22
C ASP A 245 -3.75 -19.07 63.10
N ALA A 246 -3.90 -20.26 62.50
CA ALA A 246 -3.92 -21.53 63.22
C ALA A 246 -2.54 -21.95 63.77
N GLN A 247 -1.42 -21.46 63.20
CA GLN A 247 -0.06 -21.85 63.62
C GLN A 247 0.52 -20.93 64.70
N GLY A 248 0.17 -19.64 64.72
CA GLY A 248 0.59 -18.69 65.75
C GLY A 248 0.75 -17.25 65.27
N LYS A 249 0.84 -16.30 66.22
CA LYS A 249 0.82 -14.86 65.93
C LYS A 249 2.04 -14.35 65.13
N GLU A 250 3.21 -14.95 65.33
CA GLU A 250 4.46 -14.59 64.63
C GLU A 250 4.81 -15.53 63.47
N PHE A 251 3.93 -16.50 63.17
CA PHE A 251 4.18 -17.49 62.13
C PHE A 251 4.15 -16.87 60.73
N ARG A 252 5.04 -17.33 59.85
CA ARG A 252 5.08 -16.94 58.43
C ARG A 252 5.01 -18.13 57.49
N LEU A 253 4.37 -17.92 56.35
CA LEU A 253 4.30 -18.90 55.26
C LEU A 253 5.06 -18.38 54.04
N ASN A 254 6.04 -19.14 53.55
CA ASN A 254 6.84 -18.75 52.41
C ASN A 254 6.57 -19.69 51.22
N PHE A 255 6.09 -19.16 50.10
CA PHE A 255 5.94 -19.87 48.84
C PHE A 255 7.18 -19.65 47.97
N PHE A 256 7.88 -20.73 47.61
CA PHE A 256 9.04 -20.71 46.73
C PHE A 256 8.66 -21.37 45.41
N VAL A 257 8.50 -20.56 44.37
CA VAL A 257 8.01 -20.97 43.05
C VAL A 257 9.15 -20.95 42.05
N ASP A 258 9.54 -22.12 41.57
CA ASP A 258 10.59 -22.26 40.57
C ASP A 258 10.02 -22.21 39.14
N GLU A 259 10.82 -21.66 38.21
CA GLU A 259 10.60 -21.59 36.75
C GLU A 259 9.37 -20.80 36.27
N VAL A 260 8.97 -19.78 37.05
CA VAL A 260 7.86 -18.88 36.71
C VAL A 260 8.01 -18.21 35.35
N GLY A 261 9.24 -17.90 34.92
CA GLY A 261 9.51 -17.23 33.64
C GLY A 261 9.12 -18.04 32.40
N GLN A 262 9.30 -19.37 32.39
CA GLN A 262 8.91 -20.22 31.25
C GLN A 262 7.39 -20.32 31.13
N PHE A 263 6.72 -20.43 32.28
CA PHE A 263 5.26 -20.50 32.38
C PHE A 263 4.56 -19.23 31.85
N ILE A 264 5.15 -18.05 32.11
CA ILE A 264 4.60 -16.77 31.67
C ILE A 264 4.81 -16.50 30.18
N GLY A 265 5.89 -17.04 29.58
CA GLY A 265 6.27 -16.77 28.19
C GLY A 265 5.17 -17.11 27.16
N GLN A 266 4.19 -17.92 27.53
CA GLN A 266 3.06 -18.31 26.69
C GLN A 266 1.80 -17.44 26.88
N ASN A 267 1.67 -16.68 27.99
CA ASN A 267 0.49 -15.86 28.28
C ASN A 267 0.80 -14.69 29.25
N SER A 268 0.78 -13.45 28.74
CA SER A 268 1.02 -12.24 29.53
C SER A 268 0.02 -11.99 30.67
N LYS A 269 -1.20 -12.54 30.58
CA LYS A 269 -2.22 -12.44 31.65
C LYS A 269 -1.82 -13.24 32.90
N SER A 270 -1.08 -14.32 32.75
CA SER A 270 -0.63 -15.15 33.88
C SER A 270 0.29 -14.37 34.84
N MET A 271 1.09 -13.44 34.32
CA MET A 271 2.00 -12.62 35.13
C MET A 271 1.26 -11.58 35.99
N LEU A 272 0.20 -10.98 35.44
CA LEU A 272 -0.71 -10.11 36.22
C LEU A 272 -1.37 -10.90 37.35
N ASN A 273 -1.79 -12.15 37.10
CA ASN A 273 -2.39 -12.99 38.13
C ASN A 273 -1.42 -13.30 39.27
N LEU A 274 -0.15 -13.65 38.97
CA LEU A 274 0.86 -13.89 40.01
C LEU A 274 1.14 -12.64 40.87
N GLN A 275 1.16 -11.47 40.24
CA GLN A 275 1.30 -10.20 40.92
C GLN A 275 0.12 -9.96 41.87
N THR A 276 -1.12 -10.12 41.38
CA THR A 276 -2.33 -9.94 42.21
C THR A 276 -2.35 -10.92 43.37
N VAL A 277 -1.89 -12.17 43.18
CA VAL A 277 -1.74 -13.15 44.27
C VAL A 277 -0.76 -12.64 45.34
N ALA A 278 0.42 -12.16 44.96
CA ALA A 278 1.41 -11.66 45.91
C ALA A 278 0.89 -10.43 46.69
N GLU A 279 0.30 -9.44 46.00
CA GLU A 279 -0.25 -8.22 46.60
C GLU A 279 -1.43 -8.49 47.55
N THR A 280 -2.33 -9.39 47.14
CA THR A 280 -3.49 -9.77 47.97
C THR A 280 -3.03 -10.55 49.19
N LEU A 281 -2.05 -11.45 49.05
CA LEU A 281 -1.43 -12.13 50.20
C LEU A 281 -0.74 -11.14 51.16
N ALA A 282 -0.05 -10.12 50.65
CA ALA A 282 0.58 -9.10 51.49
C ALA A 282 -0.45 -8.37 52.35
N THR A 283 -1.57 -7.99 51.72
CA THR A 283 -2.63 -7.19 52.35
C THR A 283 -3.49 -8.00 53.30
N VAL A 284 -3.94 -9.20 52.91
CA VAL A 284 -4.84 -10.04 53.71
C VAL A 284 -4.11 -10.74 54.86
N CYS A 285 -2.83 -11.09 54.69
CA CYS A 285 -2.04 -11.79 55.72
C CYS A 285 -1.14 -10.86 56.55
N ASP A 286 -1.27 -9.53 56.43
CA ASP A 286 -0.43 -8.54 57.12
C ASP A 286 1.09 -8.75 56.92
N GLY A 287 1.51 -9.13 55.70
CA GLY A 287 2.90 -9.40 55.37
C GLY A 287 3.49 -10.70 55.94
N ARG A 288 2.66 -11.59 56.52
CA ARG A 288 3.09 -12.91 57.03
C ARG A 288 3.21 -14.00 55.96
N ALA A 289 2.70 -13.75 54.75
CA ALA A 289 2.83 -14.66 53.60
C ALA A 289 3.78 -14.06 52.56
N TRP A 290 4.84 -14.78 52.19
CA TRP A 290 5.86 -14.33 51.22
C TRP A 290 5.89 -15.20 49.97
N VAL A 291 6.20 -14.61 48.82
CA VAL A 291 6.28 -15.27 47.52
C VAL A 291 7.65 -15.01 46.89
N PHE A 292 8.43 -16.08 46.74
CA PHE A 292 9.75 -16.09 46.10
C PHE A 292 9.62 -16.75 44.74
N VAL A 293 10.13 -16.12 43.70
CA VAL A 293 9.99 -16.63 42.33
C VAL A 293 11.31 -16.59 41.58
N THR A 294 11.56 -17.59 40.74
CA THR A 294 12.71 -17.58 39.82
C THR A 294 12.26 -17.31 38.37
N SER A 295 13.06 -16.53 37.66
CA SER A 295 12.86 -16.28 36.23
C SER A 295 14.19 -16.17 35.48
N GLN A 296 14.16 -16.31 34.16
CA GLN A 296 15.35 -16.09 33.34
C GLN A 296 15.52 -14.59 33.08
N ALA A 297 16.77 -14.10 33.16
CA ALA A 297 17.10 -12.69 32.99
C ALA A 297 16.78 -12.12 31.59
N ASP A 298 16.73 -12.97 30.56
CA ASP A 298 16.61 -12.54 29.17
C ASP A 298 15.33 -13.09 28.50
N LEU A 299 14.17 -12.78 29.09
CA LEU A 299 12.87 -13.02 28.44
C LEU A 299 12.68 -12.19 27.16
N ARG A 300 13.55 -11.19 26.91
CA ARG A 300 13.58 -10.41 25.66
C ARG A 300 13.96 -11.26 24.44
N GLY A 301 14.76 -12.31 24.62
CA GLY A 301 15.26 -13.14 23.52
C GLY A 301 14.48 -14.43 23.25
N ILE A 302 13.64 -14.86 24.19
CA ILE A 302 12.86 -16.11 24.08
C ILE A 302 11.53 -15.89 23.34
N ILE A 303 11.13 -14.63 23.16
CA ILE A 303 9.90 -14.25 22.47
C ILE A 303 10.29 -13.64 21.12
N GLY A 304 10.77 -14.49 20.21
CA GLY A 304 11.26 -14.09 18.89
C GLY A 304 10.21 -13.53 17.93
N GLU A 305 8.93 -13.48 18.31
CA GLU A 305 7.85 -13.06 17.39
C GLU A 305 6.71 -12.22 18.03
N PHE A 306 6.87 -11.65 19.22
CA PHE A 306 5.85 -10.72 19.76
C PHE A 306 6.38 -9.31 20.04
N GLU A 307 5.52 -8.34 19.74
CA GLU A 307 5.78 -6.90 19.68
C GLU A 307 6.58 -6.36 20.87
N LYS A 308 7.44 -5.36 20.61
CA LYS A 308 8.18 -4.56 21.61
C LYS A 308 7.32 -4.10 22.80
N THR A 309 6.00 -3.97 22.59
CA THR A 309 4.97 -3.65 23.57
C THR A 309 4.87 -4.62 24.76
N GLN A 310 5.12 -5.93 24.57
CA GLN A 310 5.02 -6.92 25.65
C GLN A 310 6.26 -6.95 26.56
N ALA A 311 7.45 -6.69 26.01
CA ALA A 311 8.69 -6.59 26.80
C ALA A 311 8.65 -5.42 27.79
N ASP A 312 8.06 -4.29 27.39
CA ASP A 312 7.84 -3.14 28.27
C ASP A 312 6.80 -3.42 29.36
N GLN A 313 5.74 -4.19 29.04
CA GLN A 313 4.77 -4.63 30.04
C GLN A 313 5.41 -5.55 31.08
N PHE A 314 6.29 -6.48 30.66
CA PHE A 314 7.00 -7.37 31.58
C PHE A 314 7.91 -6.60 32.53
N SER A 315 8.70 -5.64 32.02
CA SER A 315 9.57 -4.77 32.84
C SER A 315 8.77 -3.96 33.88
N ARG A 316 7.58 -3.48 33.50
CA ARG A 316 6.66 -2.78 34.44
C ARG A 316 6.09 -3.71 35.50
N ILE A 317 5.86 -4.99 35.21
CA ILE A 317 5.35 -5.95 36.19
C ILE A 317 6.47 -6.46 37.10
N GLU A 318 7.66 -6.74 36.57
CA GLU A 318 8.86 -7.03 37.35
C GLU A 318 9.20 -5.86 38.30
N ALA A 319 8.95 -4.60 37.91
CA ALA A 319 9.13 -3.39 38.76
C ALA A 319 8.29 -3.39 40.03
N ARG A 320 7.25 -4.23 40.11
CA ARG A 320 6.37 -4.31 41.27
C ARG A 320 6.86 -5.29 42.32
N PHE A 321 7.73 -6.24 41.95
CA PHE A 321 8.46 -7.04 42.93
C PHE A 321 9.53 -6.17 43.59
N LYS A 322 9.25 -5.83 44.84
CA LYS A 322 10.03 -4.90 45.66
C LYS A 322 11.52 -5.26 45.64
N THR A 323 11.77 -6.56 45.85
CA THR A 323 13.06 -7.15 46.19
C THR A 323 13.56 -7.98 45.03
N ARG A 324 14.79 -7.72 44.58
CA ARG A 324 15.36 -8.39 43.41
C ARG A 324 16.75 -8.93 43.69
N VAL A 325 16.98 -10.19 43.34
CA VAL A 325 18.29 -10.82 43.38
C VAL A 325 18.66 -11.23 41.97
N ASN A 326 19.68 -10.59 41.39
CA ASN A 326 20.11 -10.87 40.02
C ASN A 326 21.45 -11.62 40.04
N LEU A 327 21.45 -12.85 39.50
CA LEU A 327 22.64 -13.67 39.37
C LEU A 327 23.32 -13.37 38.02
N THR A 328 24.47 -12.73 38.11
CA THR A 328 25.31 -12.27 37.00
C THR A 328 26.37 -13.29 36.61
N ALA A 329 27.01 -13.08 35.45
CA ALA A 329 28.12 -13.93 34.99
C ALA A 329 29.29 -13.98 36.00
N ALA A 330 29.53 -12.86 36.69
CA ALA A 330 30.59 -12.75 37.69
C ALA A 330 30.36 -13.70 38.87
N ASP A 331 29.10 -13.95 39.24
CA ASP A 331 28.75 -14.89 40.30
C ASP A 331 29.16 -16.31 39.92
N VAL A 332 29.01 -16.70 38.66
CA VAL A 332 29.40 -18.04 38.24
C VAL A 332 30.92 -18.21 38.19
N VAL A 333 31.66 -17.16 37.80
CA VAL A 333 33.14 -17.18 37.90
C VAL A 333 33.57 -17.35 39.36
N GLU A 334 32.96 -16.60 40.29
CA GLU A 334 33.27 -16.70 41.73
C GLU A 334 32.91 -18.08 42.28
N VAL A 335 31.75 -18.64 41.90
CA VAL A 335 31.32 -19.99 42.30
C VAL A 335 32.28 -21.05 41.77
N ILE A 336 32.67 -21.01 40.49
CA ILE A 336 33.63 -21.98 39.93
C ILE A 336 34.99 -21.80 40.60
N GLY A 337 35.45 -20.57 40.83
CA GLY A 337 36.66 -20.24 41.56
C GLY A 337 36.70 -20.85 42.96
N LYS A 338 35.72 -20.50 43.82
CA LYS A 338 35.65 -20.93 45.21
C LYS A 338 35.28 -22.41 45.38
N ARG A 339 34.40 -22.95 44.53
CA ARG A 339 33.90 -24.33 44.67
C ARG A 339 34.77 -25.34 43.96
N LEU A 340 35.24 -25.07 42.75
CA LEU A 340 35.93 -26.05 41.91
C LEU A 340 37.44 -25.80 41.83
N LEU A 341 37.87 -24.55 41.69
CA LEU A 341 39.26 -24.18 41.44
C LEU A 341 40.04 -23.80 42.70
N ALA A 342 39.42 -23.79 43.87
CA ALA A 342 40.07 -23.49 45.14
C ALA A 342 41.32 -24.35 45.32
N LYS A 343 42.43 -23.69 45.62
CA LYS A 343 43.77 -24.29 45.70
C LYS A 343 44.07 -24.70 47.15
N THR A 344 44.97 -25.68 47.33
CA THR A 344 45.45 -26.08 48.67
C THR A 344 46.22 -24.96 49.36
N GLU A 345 47.05 -24.25 48.59
CA GLU A 345 47.68 -22.98 48.96
C GLU A 345 47.11 -21.90 48.05
N GLU A 346 46.76 -20.71 48.59
CA GLU A 346 46.10 -19.64 47.81
C GLU A 346 46.90 -19.25 46.56
N GLU A 347 48.22 -19.17 46.67
CA GLU A 347 49.15 -18.87 45.58
C GLU A 347 50.26 -19.93 45.49
N PRO A 348 50.03 -21.06 44.79
CA PRO A 348 51.03 -22.11 44.65
C PRO A 348 52.27 -21.59 43.91
N ALA A 349 53.47 -21.78 44.47
CA ALA A 349 54.74 -21.27 43.93
C ALA A 349 54.96 -21.58 42.44
N CYS A 350 54.55 -22.76 41.97
CA CYS A 350 54.72 -23.14 40.58
C CYS A 350 53.84 -22.32 39.61
N LEU A 351 52.70 -21.78 40.05
CA LEU A 351 51.80 -20.98 39.21
C LEU A 351 52.22 -19.52 39.20
N THR A 352 52.65 -18.99 40.36
CA THR A 352 53.24 -17.65 40.50
C THR A 352 54.48 -17.51 39.62
N GLU A 353 55.40 -18.49 39.64
CA GLU A 353 56.60 -18.49 38.77
C GLU A 353 56.26 -18.47 37.27
N ILE A 354 55.26 -19.25 36.85
CA ILE A 354 54.80 -19.26 35.46
C ILE A 354 54.20 -17.91 35.08
N TYR A 355 53.35 -17.35 35.94
CA TYR A 355 52.74 -16.06 35.69
C TYR A 355 53.78 -14.94 35.60
N ASP A 356 54.74 -14.89 36.51
CA ASP A 356 55.77 -13.85 36.51
C ASP A 356 56.66 -13.90 35.27
N ALA A 357 56.98 -15.10 34.77
CA ALA A 357 57.74 -15.29 33.54
C ALA A 357 56.94 -14.89 32.28
N GLU A 358 55.64 -15.19 32.25
CA GLU A 358 54.82 -15.12 31.03
C GLU A 358 53.79 -13.97 31.03
N LYS A 359 53.69 -13.13 32.06
CA LYS A 359 52.65 -12.08 32.20
C LYS A 359 52.52 -11.16 30.98
N GLU A 360 53.63 -10.75 30.38
CA GLU A 360 53.64 -9.89 29.18
C GLU A 360 53.17 -10.64 27.94
N ASN A 361 53.55 -11.92 27.82
CA ASN A 361 53.16 -12.80 26.74
C ASN A 361 51.66 -13.12 26.83
N LEU A 362 51.16 -13.51 28.01
CA LEU A 362 49.74 -13.75 28.29
C LEU A 362 48.86 -12.54 27.94
N ALA A 363 49.28 -11.32 28.29
CA ALA A 363 48.54 -10.10 27.95
C ALA A 363 48.45 -9.86 26.43
N THR A 364 49.47 -10.29 25.68
CA THR A 364 49.55 -10.14 24.23
C THR A 364 48.77 -11.24 23.49
N LEU A 365 48.93 -12.49 23.92
CA LEU A 365 48.31 -13.67 23.34
C LEU A 365 46.78 -13.61 23.41
N PHE A 366 46.22 -13.17 24.54
CA PHE A 366 44.77 -13.16 24.75
C PHE A 366 44.10 -11.83 24.36
N ARG A 367 44.68 -11.10 23.40
CA ARG A 367 44.14 -9.83 22.88
C ARG A 367 43.38 -10.05 21.57
N PHE A 368 42.05 -10.03 21.65
CA PHE A 368 41.16 -10.14 20.49
C PHE A 368 41.17 -8.85 19.65
N GLY A 369 41.20 -9.00 18.32
CA GLY A 369 41.21 -7.89 17.35
C GLY A 369 39.85 -7.60 16.70
N ASP A 370 39.86 -6.76 15.67
CA ASP A 370 38.79 -6.65 14.65
C ASP A 370 37.40 -6.24 15.18
N GLU A 371 37.35 -5.31 16.14
CA GLU A 371 36.10 -4.86 16.82
C GLU A 371 35.28 -6.01 17.44
N SER A 372 35.93 -7.15 17.70
CA SER A 372 35.34 -8.29 18.40
C SER A 372 35.16 -8.00 19.90
N LEU A 373 34.42 -8.88 20.60
CA LEU A 373 34.29 -8.86 22.05
C LEU A 373 35.66 -8.75 22.72
N GLN A 374 35.84 -7.69 23.50
CA GLN A 374 37.04 -7.45 24.29
C GLN A 374 36.87 -8.09 25.67
N PHE A 375 37.86 -8.91 26.06
CA PHE A 375 37.89 -9.56 27.36
C PHE A 375 39.02 -8.99 28.20
N LYS A 376 38.80 -8.92 29.52
CA LYS A 376 39.83 -8.45 30.45
C LYS A 376 40.90 -9.55 30.60
N PRO A 377 42.20 -9.19 30.54
CA PRO A 377 43.25 -10.13 30.93
C PRO A 377 43.21 -10.38 32.44
N TRP A 378 44.00 -11.34 32.91
CA TRP A 378 44.25 -11.52 34.35
C TRP A 378 44.81 -10.23 34.96
N ARG A 379 44.26 -9.81 36.09
CA ARG A 379 44.68 -8.60 36.83
C ARG A 379 46.02 -8.77 37.53
N GLY A 380 46.34 -9.99 37.93
CA GLY A 380 47.51 -10.31 38.72
C GLY A 380 47.69 -11.81 38.90
N SER A 381 48.74 -12.17 39.65
CA SER A 381 49.08 -13.56 39.96
C SER A 381 48.01 -14.24 40.82
N ASP A 382 47.35 -13.48 41.69
CA ASP A 382 46.22 -13.90 42.52
C ASP A 382 45.05 -14.40 41.66
N GLU A 383 44.62 -13.62 40.67
CA GLU A 383 43.52 -13.99 39.76
C GLU A 383 43.94 -15.12 38.81
N PHE A 384 45.21 -15.18 38.41
CA PHE A 384 45.75 -16.30 37.65
C PHE A 384 45.67 -17.61 38.43
N CYS A 385 46.15 -17.63 39.68
CA CYS A 385 46.08 -18.81 40.56
C CYS A 385 44.63 -19.23 40.84
N ALA A 386 43.75 -18.27 41.09
CA ALA A 386 42.34 -18.52 41.36
C ALA A 386 41.59 -19.16 40.17
N LEU A 387 41.89 -18.73 38.93
CA LEU A 387 41.20 -19.20 37.72
C LEU A 387 41.92 -20.33 36.98
N TYR A 388 43.19 -20.61 37.29
CA TYR A 388 43.97 -21.66 36.64
C TYR A 388 43.26 -23.04 36.73
N PRO A 389 43.12 -23.78 35.61
CA PRO A 389 43.77 -23.62 34.29
C PRO A 389 42.95 -22.88 33.21
N PHE A 390 41.92 -22.12 33.59
CA PHE A 390 41.05 -21.41 32.64
C PHE A 390 41.44 -19.94 32.48
N ALA A 391 41.33 -19.44 31.25
CA ALA A 391 41.42 -18.01 30.97
C ALA A 391 40.10 -17.27 31.31
N PRO A 392 40.15 -15.99 31.73
CA PRO A 392 38.97 -15.22 32.12
C PRO A 392 37.88 -15.17 31.03
N PHE A 393 38.27 -15.13 29.76
CA PHE A 393 37.31 -15.07 28.66
C PHE A 393 36.49 -16.36 28.51
N HIS A 394 36.99 -17.53 28.95
CA HIS A 394 36.27 -18.80 28.82
C HIS A 394 34.92 -18.72 29.50
N PHE A 395 34.84 -18.16 30.70
CA PHE A 395 33.60 -18.10 31.48
C PHE A 395 32.54 -17.26 30.76
N HIS A 396 32.88 -16.04 30.36
CA HIS A 396 31.93 -15.12 29.75
C HIS A 396 31.57 -15.51 28.31
N LEU A 397 32.56 -15.90 27.48
CA LEU A 397 32.30 -16.31 26.11
C LEU A 397 31.50 -17.61 26.07
N PHE A 398 31.87 -18.61 26.87
CA PHE A 398 31.16 -19.89 26.89
C PHE A 398 29.74 -19.76 27.43
N GLN A 399 29.52 -18.94 28.46
CA GLN A 399 28.17 -18.63 28.92
C GLN A 399 27.29 -18.11 27.79
N ARG A 400 27.78 -17.12 27.03
CA ARG A 400 27.04 -16.56 25.89
C ARG A 400 26.78 -17.62 24.82
N CYS A 401 27.78 -18.45 24.50
CA CYS A 401 27.60 -19.57 23.58
C CYS A 401 26.49 -20.53 24.05
N VAL A 402 26.48 -20.93 25.33
CA VAL A 402 25.45 -21.82 25.88
C VAL A 402 24.06 -21.19 25.85
N GLU A 403 23.95 -19.89 26.15
CA GLU A 403 22.70 -19.14 26.02
C GLU A 403 22.17 -19.18 24.59
N GLN A 404 23.02 -18.95 23.58
CA GLN A 404 22.63 -19.01 22.18
C GLN A 404 22.27 -20.44 21.73
N LEU A 405 23.06 -21.44 22.12
CA LEU A 405 22.77 -22.85 21.85
C LEU A 405 21.41 -23.27 22.43
N SER A 406 21.05 -22.74 23.60
CA SER A 406 19.74 -22.97 24.22
C SER A 406 18.62 -22.28 23.45
N LYS A 407 18.82 -21.04 22.99
CA LYS A 407 17.82 -20.30 22.17
C LYS A 407 17.52 -21.02 20.85
N HIS A 408 18.48 -21.77 20.31
CA HIS A 408 18.34 -22.54 19.07
C HIS A 408 18.00 -24.04 19.28
N GLU A 409 17.52 -24.43 20.47
CA GLU A 409 17.04 -25.78 20.78
C GLU A 409 18.05 -26.92 20.49
N ILE A 410 19.35 -26.66 20.69
CA ILE A 410 20.42 -27.61 20.34
C ILE A 410 20.60 -28.72 21.38
N PHE A 411 20.11 -28.52 22.60
CA PHE A 411 20.18 -29.51 23.68
C PHE A 411 19.01 -30.50 23.64
N ALA A 412 19.24 -31.75 24.07
CA ALA A 412 18.24 -32.81 23.98
C ALA A 412 17.10 -32.62 25.00
N GLY A 413 15.84 -32.97 24.63
CA GLY A 413 14.60 -32.92 25.43
C GLY A 413 13.92 -31.54 25.54
N ARG A 414 12.58 -31.50 25.52
CA ARG A 414 11.77 -30.26 25.69
C ARG A 414 12.04 -29.66 27.06
N HIS A 415 12.92 -28.67 27.14
CA HIS A 415 13.25 -27.84 28.31
C HIS A 415 13.78 -28.57 29.56
N THR A 416 13.61 -29.89 29.71
CA THR A 416 13.91 -30.63 30.95
C THR A 416 15.35 -31.14 31.04
N SER A 417 16.05 -31.36 29.93
CA SER A 417 17.40 -31.95 29.94
C SER A 417 18.53 -30.93 29.78
N VAL A 418 18.22 -29.70 29.36
CA VAL A 418 19.16 -28.57 29.49
C VAL A 418 19.30 -28.22 30.96
N GLY A 419 18.18 -28.21 31.71
CA GLY A 419 18.08 -27.92 33.14
C GLY A 419 18.96 -28.80 34.04
N GLN A 420 19.60 -29.84 33.49
CA GLN A 420 20.34 -30.85 34.24
C GLN A 420 21.87 -30.68 34.27
N ARG A 421 22.47 -29.65 33.67
CA ARG A 421 23.92 -29.41 33.83
C ARG A 421 24.21 -27.94 34.09
N SER A 422 24.60 -27.64 35.32
CA SER A 422 25.20 -26.35 35.68
C SER A 422 26.49 -26.10 34.89
N LEU A 423 26.80 -24.82 34.62
CA LEU A 423 28.06 -24.41 33.98
C LEU A 423 29.27 -25.07 34.69
N LEU A 424 29.19 -25.14 36.01
CA LEU A 424 30.17 -25.77 36.88
C LEU A 424 30.45 -27.25 36.52
N ALA A 425 29.44 -28.03 36.14
CA ALA A 425 29.63 -29.42 35.73
C ALA A 425 30.47 -29.54 34.45
N VAL A 426 30.33 -28.59 33.51
CA VAL A 426 31.12 -28.54 32.27
C VAL A 426 32.58 -28.24 32.58
N PHE A 427 32.85 -27.22 33.39
CA PHE A 427 34.22 -26.89 33.80
C PHE A 427 34.87 -28.02 34.59
N GLN A 428 34.10 -28.74 35.44
CA GLN A 428 34.58 -29.93 36.13
C GLN A 428 34.95 -31.05 35.16
N GLU A 429 34.15 -31.28 34.12
CA GLU A 429 34.44 -32.28 33.10
C GLU A 429 35.72 -31.98 32.33
N VAL A 430 35.96 -30.71 32.00
CA VAL A 430 37.24 -30.28 31.40
C VAL A 430 38.41 -30.52 32.35
N LEU A 431 38.27 -30.19 33.65
CA LEU A 431 39.31 -30.46 34.65
C LEU A 431 39.60 -31.95 34.82
N LYS A 432 38.58 -32.81 34.80
CA LYS A 432 38.74 -34.27 34.89
C LYS A 432 39.61 -34.80 33.73
N ARG A 433 39.51 -34.20 32.55
CA ARG A 433 40.35 -34.54 31.38
C ARG A 433 41.76 -33.97 31.50
N MET A 434 41.91 -32.79 32.08
CA MET A 434 43.20 -32.12 32.31
C MET A 434 43.98 -32.61 33.53
N ARG A 435 43.38 -33.46 34.38
CA ARG A 435 43.92 -33.85 35.69
C ARG A 435 45.37 -34.37 35.67
N SER A 436 45.77 -35.05 34.59
CA SER A 436 47.08 -35.67 34.41
C SER A 436 48.10 -34.79 33.70
N GLU A 437 47.71 -33.59 33.25
CA GLU A 437 48.58 -32.65 32.55
C GLU A 437 49.54 -31.94 33.53
N LYS A 438 50.57 -31.29 32.98
CA LYS A 438 51.58 -30.57 33.75
C LYS A 438 51.07 -29.16 34.11
N PRO A 439 51.46 -28.61 35.28
CA PRO A 439 51.24 -27.18 35.57
C PRO A 439 51.81 -26.30 34.45
N GLY A 440 51.03 -25.33 33.99
CA GLY A 440 51.33 -24.46 32.85
C GLY A 440 50.52 -24.74 31.58
N GLU A 441 49.92 -25.92 31.46
CA GLU A 441 48.90 -26.18 30.43
C GLU A 441 47.60 -25.42 30.76
N LEU A 442 47.00 -24.83 29.74
CA LEU A 442 45.77 -24.06 29.77
C LEU A 442 44.65 -24.83 29.06
N ALA A 443 43.42 -24.65 29.54
CA ALA A 443 42.26 -25.17 28.82
C ALA A 443 42.08 -24.41 27.49
N THR A 444 41.75 -25.10 26.41
CA THR A 444 41.36 -24.47 25.15
C THR A 444 39.84 -24.46 24.98
N PHE A 445 39.31 -23.52 24.21
CA PHE A 445 37.86 -23.30 24.08
C PHE A 445 37.13 -24.52 23.49
N ASP A 446 37.77 -25.28 22.60
CA ASP A 446 37.23 -26.53 22.04
C ASP A 446 36.99 -27.62 23.11
N ARG A 447 37.74 -27.62 24.22
CA ARG A 447 37.51 -28.59 25.32
C ARG A 447 36.18 -28.34 26.03
N LEU A 448 35.66 -27.11 26.02
CA LEU A 448 34.36 -26.79 26.61
C LEU A 448 33.21 -27.43 25.83
N TYR A 449 33.35 -27.61 24.51
CA TYR A 449 32.40 -28.39 23.70
C TYR A 449 32.27 -29.81 24.23
N GLU A 450 33.40 -30.42 24.56
CA GLU A 450 33.41 -31.81 25.01
C GLU A 450 32.73 -32.00 26.37
N GLY A 451 32.70 -30.97 27.21
CA GLY A 451 31.97 -31.01 28.48
C GLY A 451 30.44 -30.94 28.31
N ILE A 452 29.95 -30.41 27.18
CA ILE A 452 28.51 -30.37 26.85
C ILE A 452 28.07 -31.41 25.81
N GLU A 453 28.99 -32.08 25.14
CA GLU A 453 28.74 -33.02 24.04
C GLU A 453 27.58 -33.99 24.31
N ALA A 454 27.59 -34.64 25.49
CA ALA A 454 26.56 -35.62 25.87
C ALA A 454 25.16 -35.01 26.11
N ALA A 455 25.04 -33.69 26.24
CA ALA A 455 23.76 -32.98 26.39
C ALA A 455 23.22 -32.44 25.06
N LEU A 456 24.04 -32.42 24.00
CA LEU A 456 23.65 -31.94 22.68
C LEU A 456 22.82 -33.00 21.95
N ARG A 457 21.88 -32.53 21.13
CA ARG A 457 21.08 -33.38 20.25
C ARG A 457 21.94 -34.00 19.16
N PRO A 458 21.96 -35.34 19.01
CA PRO A 458 22.74 -35.98 17.95
C PRO A 458 22.43 -35.46 16.55
N ASP A 459 21.16 -35.15 16.25
CA ASP A 459 20.71 -34.62 14.95
C ASP A 459 21.24 -33.22 14.63
N LYS A 460 21.73 -32.47 15.64
CA LYS A 460 22.26 -31.11 15.47
C LYS A 460 23.78 -31.04 15.42
N ILE A 461 24.47 -32.13 15.80
CA ILE A 461 25.93 -32.23 15.81
C ILE A 461 26.48 -33.25 14.81
N THR A 462 25.62 -33.79 13.92
CA THR A 462 26.01 -34.74 12.86
C THR A 462 27.25 -34.30 12.08
N PRO A 463 27.43 -33.03 11.65
CA PRO A 463 28.63 -32.63 10.92
C PRO A 463 29.91 -32.85 11.72
N ILE A 464 29.86 -32.66 13.04
CA ILE A 464 31.00 -32.83 13.95
C ILE A 464 31.26 -34.30 14.23
N LEU A 465 30.21 -35.10 14.40
CA LEU A 465 30.34 -36.55 14.63
C LEU A 465 30.89 -37.28 13.39
N GLN A 466 30.55 -36.80 12.19
CA GLN A 466 31.01 -37.38 10.92
C GLN A 466 32.37 -36.83 10.47
N ALA A 467 32.74 -35.62 10.89
CA ALA A 467 34.01 -34.97 10.53
C ALA A 467 35.25 -35.86 10.70
N PRO A 468 35.45 -36.62 11.80
CA PRO A 468 36.61 -37.50 11.96
C PRO A 468 36.77 -38.58 10.89
N ALA A 469 35.68 -38.99 10.22
CA ALA A 469 35.74 -39.98 9.14
C ALA A 469 36.25 -39.38 7.83
N THR A 470 36.05 -38.08 7.60
CA THR A 470 36.41 -37.38 6.35
C THR A 470 37.65 -36.49 6.50
N ILE A 471 37.89 -35.94 7.70
CA ILE A 471 38.97 -35.01 8.00
C ILE A 471 40.05 -35.74 8.80
N HIS A 472 41.20 -35.99 8.16
CA HIS A 472 42.33 -36.66 8.79
C HIS A 472 43.21 -35.75 9.66
N SER A 473 42.85 -34.47 9.82
CA SER A 473 43.55 -33.51 10.68
C SER A 473 42.85 -33.37 12.04
N PRO A 474 43.42 -33.88 13.15
CA PRO A 474 42.84 -33.71 14.49
C PRO A 474 42.70 -32.24 14.89
N PHE A 475 43.63 -31.38 14.44
CA PHE A 475 43.59 -29.95 14.72
C PHE A 475 42.42 -29.25 14.03
N ALA A 476 42.08 -29.63 12.79
CA ALA A 476 40.91 -29.09 12.11
C ALA A 476 39.60 -29.47 12.84
N ILE A 477 39.52 -30.65 13.44
CA ILE A 477 38.36 -31.05 14.25
C ILE A 477 38.24 -30.18 15.51
N ARG A 478 39.35 -29.80 16.15
CA ARG A 478 39.36 -28.85 17.27
C ARG A 478 38.82 -27.48 16.87
N VAL A 479 39.29 -26.96 15.72
CA VAL A 479 38.79 -25.70 15.14
C VAL A 479 37.28 -25.78 14.88
N LEU A 480 36.81 -26.91 14.31
CA LEU A 480 35.40 -27.13 14.04
C LEU A 480 34.54 -27.12 15.32
N LYS A 481 35.00 -27.80 16.39
CA LYS A 481 34.33 -27.80 17.70
C LYS A 481 34.24 -26.40 18.31
N ALA A 482 35.32 -25.62 18.23
CA ALA A 482 35.32 -24.23 18.71
C ALA A 482 34.34 -23.35 17.92
N LEU A 483 34.32 -23.46 16.59
CA LEU A 483 33.41 -22.70 15.73
C LEU A 483 31.95 -23.09 15.92
N PHE A 484 31.65 -24.35 16.23
CA PHE A 484 30.29 -24.77 16.57
C PHE A 484 29.75 -24.04 17.80
N LEU A 485 30.57 -23.91 18.87
CA LEU A 485 30.17 -23.15 20.05
C LEU A 485 29.87 -21.68 19.73
N LEU A 486 30.59 -21.12 18.75
CA LEU A 486 30.48 -19.72 18.35
C LEU A 486 29.38 -19.43 17.32
N LYS A 487 28.76 -20.46 16.72
CA LYS A 487 27.88 -20.32 15.54
C LYS A 487 26.86 -19.19 15.68
N TRP A 488 26.23 -19.07 16.84
CA TRP A 488 25.16 -18.09 17.09
C TRP A 488 25.63 -16.86 17.89
N GLU A 489 26.90 -16.77 18.25
CA GLU A 489 27.47 -15.62 18.98
C GLU A 489 27.97 -14.55 18.01
N LYS A 490 27.03 -13.78 17.43
CA LYS A 490 27.31 -12.77 16.38
C LYS A 490 28.21 -11.60 16.84
N ALA A 491 28.33 -11.37 18.16
CA ALA A 491 29.20 -10.33 18.70
C ALA A 491 30.69 -10.75 18.67
N PHE A 492 30.98 -12.05 18.65
CA PHE A 492 32.34 -12.55 18.48
C PHE A 492 32.69 -12.65 16.99
N LYS A 493 33.75 -11.97 16.55
CA LYS A 493 34.25 -12.04 15.17
C LYS A 493 35.22 -13.20 15.03
N ALA A 494 34.78 -14.29 14.40
CA ALA A 494 35.57 -15.49 14.15
C ALA A 494 36.56 -15.30 12.97
N THR A 495 37.54 -14.42 13.15
CA THR A 495 38.67 -14.25 12.24
C THR A 495 39.74 -15.30 12.52
N PRO A 496 40.63 -15.63 11.55
CA PRO A 496 41.70 -16.61 11.78
C PRO A 496 42.55 -16.33 13.02
N ARG A 497 42.83 -15.05 13.29
CA ARG A 497 43.56 -14.60 14.48
C ARG A 497 42.76 -14.87 15.77
N ASN A 498 41.51 -14.45 15.83
CA ASN A 498 40.68 -14.64 17.03
C ASN A 498 40.43 -16.13 17.32
N ILE A 499 40.31 -16.98 16.29
CA ILE A 499 40.20 -18.44 16.44
C ILE A 499 41.51 -19.03 16.97
N ALA A 500 42.67 -18.54 16.52
CA ALA A 500 43.97 -18.95 17.05
C ALA A 500 44.05 -18.72 18.56
N ILE A 501 43.58 -17.57 19.06
CA ILE A 501 43.56 -17.23 20.50
C ILE A 501 42.75 -18.25 21.31
N LEU A 502 41.61 -18.72 20.79
CA LEU A 502 40.74 -19.70 21.47
C LEU A 502 41.39 -21.08 21.65
N LEU A 503 42.41 -21.38 20.86
CA LEU A 503 43.06 -22.69 20.79
C LEU A 503 44.48 -22.68 21.37
N ILE A 504 44.86 -21.62 22.09
CA ILE A 504 46.14 -21.53 22.82
C ILE A 504 46.09 -22.44 24.04
N ASP A 505 46.89 -23.51 24.03
CA ASP A 505 46.98 -24.50 25.11
C ASP A 505 48.10 -24.20 26.12
N ARG A 506 49.07 -23.33 25.79
CA ARG A 506 50.16 -22.95 26.69
C ARG A 506 50.71 -21.56 26.37
N PRO A 507 51.36 -20.88 27.33
CA PRO A 507 51.92 -19.55 27.10
C PRO A 507 53.05 -19.54 26.05
N THR A 508 53.84 -20.62 25.97
CA THR A 508 55.06 -20.68 25.14
C THR A 508 54.81 -21.09 23.67
N VAL A 509 53.60 -20.89 23.12
CA VAL A 509 53.27 -21.27 21.74
C VAL A 509 53.94 -20.33 20.73
N ASP A 510 54.44 -20.89 19.63
CA ASP A 510 54.84 -20.11 18.45
C ASP A 510 53.59 -19.57 17.74
N ILE A 511 53.34 -18.27 17.89
CA ILE A 511 52.18 -17.56 17.37
C ILE A 511 52.10 -17.69 15.84
N ALA A 512 53.21 -17.54 15.13
CA ALA A 512 53.21 -17.53 13.67
C ALA A 512 52.91 -18.92 13.11
N ALA A 513 53.50 -19.96 13.70
CA ALA A 513 53.22 -21.35 13.33
C ALA A 513 51.77 -21.74 13.65
N HIS A 514 51.25 -21.32 14.82
CA HIS A 514 49.88 -21.60 15.24
C HIS A 514 48.83 -20.90 14.37
N GLU A 515 49.00 -19.60 14.07
CA GLU A 515 48.11 -18.88 13.16
C GLU A 515 48.08 -19.50 11.75
N LYS A 516 49.23 -19.97 11.26
CA LYS A 516 49.30 -20.67 9.98
C LYS A 516 48.53 -21.99 10.02
N ALA A 517 48.72 -22.80 11.06
CA ALA A 517 47.99 -24.06 11.23
C ALA A 517 46.47 -23.84 11.30
N VAL A 518 46.02 -22.75 11.93
CA VAL A 518 44.61 -22.36 11.96
C VAL A 518 44.10 -21.96 10.57
N LYS A 519 44.84 -21.15 9.81
CA LYS A 519 44.46 -20.79 8.44
C LYS A 519 44.33 -22.03 7.54
N ASP A 520 45.33 -22.92 7.58
CA ASP A 520 45.32 -24.15 6.79
C ASP A 520 44.11 -25.04 7.17
N ALA A 521 43.77 -25.13 8.46
CA ALA A 521 42.58 -25.85 8.92
C ALA A 521 41.27 -25.21 8.46
N LEU A 522 41.16 -23.87 8.52
CA LEU A 522 39.97 -23.14 8.08
C LEU A 522 39.74 -23.28 6.57
N GLU A 523 40.80 -23.23 5.77
CA GLU A 523 40.74 -23.44 4.32
C GLU A 523 40.29 -24.86 3.97
N LEU A 524 40.83 -25.87 4.65
CA LEU A 524 40.41 -27.27 4.48
C LEU A 524 38.92 -27.44 4.81
N LEU A 525 38.47 -26.91 5.94
CA LEU A 525 37.08 -27.03 6.39
C LEU A 525 36.10 -26.27 5.50
N ALA A 526 36.48 -25.08 5.00
CA ALA A 526 35.68 -24.30 4.06
C ALA A 526 35.61 -24.95 2.66
N GLY A 527 36.71 -25.56 2.21
CA GLY A 527 36.77 -26.34 0.98
C GLY A 527 35.79 -27.52 1.00
N GLN A 528 35.66 -28.19 2.15
CA GLN A 528 34.73 -29.31 2.38
C GLN A 528 33.32 -28.87 2.83
N SER A 529 33.00 -27.56 2.76
CA SER A 529 31.70 -27.00 3.13
C SER A 529 31.26 -27.28 4.59
N TYR A 530 32.18 -27.51 5.52
CA TYR A 530 31.86 -27.49 6.96
C TYR A 530 31.77 -26.07 7.50
N LEU A 531 32.50 -25.15 6.87
CA LEU A 531 32.50 -23.73 7.20
C LEU A 531 32.10 -22.91 5.99
N GLN A 532 31.52 -21.74 6.25
CA GLN A 532 31.36 -20.68 5.27
C GLN A 532 32.33 -19.55 5.58
N ARG A 533 32.88 -18.94 4.51
CA ARG A 533 33.69 -17.74 4.58
C ARG A 533 32.88 -16.54 4.09
N ASN A 534 32.78 -15.52 4.94
CA ASN A 534 32.15 -14.24 4.61
C ASN A 534 33.19 -13.12 4.82
N GLY A 535 33.90 -12.74 3.76
CA GLY A 535 35.06 -11.86 3.87
C GLY A 535 36.18 -12.55 4.64
N ASP A 536 36.53 -12.05 5.83
CA ASP A 536 37.53 -12.63 6.73
C ASP A 536 36.92 -13.39 7.94
N LEU A 537 35.59 -13.54 7.98
CA LEU A 537 34.87 -14.26 9.03
C LEU A 537 34.57 -15.69 8.61
N TYR A 538 34.77 -16.63 9.53
CA TYR A 538 34.45 -18.04 9.36
C TYR A 538 33.29 -18.45 10.26
N GLU A 539 32.32 -19.16 9.69
CA GLU A 539 31.11 -19.58 10.39
C GLU A 539 30.85 -21.07 10.17
N PHE A 540 30.44 -21.77 11.24
CA PHE A 540 30.08 -23.18 11.17
C PHE A 540 28.74 -23.38 10.47
N LEU A 541 28.67 -24.36 9.55
CA LEU A 541 27.46 -24.72 8.83
C LEU A 541 26.74 -25.93 9.46
N THR A 542 25.43 -25.81 9.69
CA THR A 542 24.60 -26.98 10.05
C THR A 542 24.45 -27.93 8.86
N ASP A 543 23.90 -29.13 9.07
CA ASP A 543 23.59 -30.06 7.97
C ASP A 543 22.76 -29.38 6.87
N THR A 544 21.66 -28.72 7.25
CA THR A 544 20.77 -28.02 6.31
C THR A 544 21.46 -26.86 5.57
N GLU A 545 22.29 -26.10 6.25
CA GLU A 545 23.02 -24.99 5.62
C GLU A 545 24.18 -25.48 4.76
N LYS A 546 24.80 -26.60 5.12
CA LYS A 546 25.84 -27.29 4.34
C LYS A 546 25.25 -27.82 3.04
N ASP A 547 24.08 -28.43 3.09
CA ASP A 547 23.35 -28.85 1.87
C ASP A 547 23.07 -27.64 0.97
N VAL A 548 22.53 -26.55 1.53
CA VAL A 548 22.30 -25.30 0.80
C VAL A 548 23.60 -24.72 0.22
N GLU A 549 24.71 -24.74 0.97
CA GLU A 549 26.00 -24.23 0.50
C GLU A 549 26.56 -25.07 -0.65
N VAL A 550 26.41 -26.40 -0.58
CA VAL A 550 26.80 -27.30 -1.66
C VAL A 550 25.94 -27.06 -2.91
N GLU A 551 24.62 -26.90 -2.74
CA GLU A 551 23.72 -26.55 -3.85
C GLU A 551 24.06 -25.19 -4.48
N ILE A 552 24.39 -24.17 -3.68
CA ILE A 552 24.87 -22.86 -4.17
C ILE A 552 26.17 -23.03 -4.96
N LYS A 553 27.16 -23.78 -4.44
CA LYS A 553 28.44 -24.01 -5.13
C LYS A 553 28.26 -24.74 -6.47
N ASN A 554 27.32 -25.67 -6.55
CA ASN A 554 26.97 -26.43 -7.75
C ASN A 554 26.06 -25.68 -8.73
N THR A 555 25.61 -24.47 -8.39
CA THR A 555 24.80 -23.65 -9.30
C THR A 555 25.64 -23.17 -10.49
N GLU A 556 25.21 -23.50 -11.70
CA GLU A 556 25.87 -23.06 -12.94
C GLU A 556 25.55 -21.60 -13.26
N ILE A 557 26.57 -20.82 -13.61
CA ILE A 557 26.49 -19.41 -14.01
C ILE A 557 27.21 -19.25 -15.35
N GLU A 558 26.56 -18.58 -16.29
CA GLU A 558 27.15 -18.25 -17.59
C GLU A 558 28.06 -17.02 -17.46
N ASP A 559 29.14 -16.96 -18.24
CA ASP A 559 30.08 -15.83 -18.20
C ASP A 559 29.41 -14.51 -18.62
N SER A 560 28.40 -14.56 -19.49
CA SER A 560 27.57 -13.40 -19.87
C SER A 560 26.91 -12.71 -18.67
N GLN A 561 26.54 -13.49 -17.64
CA GLN A 561 25.93 -12.97 -16.41
C GLN A 561 26.97 -12.27 -15.52
N VAL A 562 28.20 -12.78 -15.51
CA VAL A 562 29.35 -12.18 -14.81
C VAL A 562 29.66 -10.82 -15.42
N THR A 563 29.77 -10.74 -16.75
CA THR A 563 29.99 -9.48 -17.49
C THR A 563 28.89 -8.47 -17.19
N LYS A 564 27.62 -8.91 -17.19
CA LYS A 564 26.48 -8.03 -16.88
C LYS A 564 26.53 -7.49 -15.45
N LEU A 565 26.84 -8.33 -14.46
CA LEU A 565 26.96 -7.92 -13.07
C LEU A 565 28.11 -6.91 -12.89
N LEU A 566 29.29 -7.21 -13.44
CA LEU A 566 30.45 -6.33 -13.34
C LEU A 566 30.17 -4.98 -14.00
N ALA A 567 29.49 -4.97 -15.15
CA ALA A 567 29.09 -3.72 -15.80
C ALA A 567 28.10 -2.92 -14.93
N GLU A 568 27.16 -3.60 -14.26
CA GLU A 568 26.27 -2.95 -13.30
C GLU A 568 27.05 -2.32 -12.14
N VAL A 569 27.96 -3.07 -11.51
CA VAL A 569 28.77 -2.57 -10.38
C VAL A 569 29.68 -1.41 -10.80
N LEU A 570 30.34 -1.50 -11.96
CA LEU A 570 31.29 -0.49 -12.43
C LEU A 570 30.60 0.79 -12.95
N PHE A 571 29.59 0.65 -13.80
CA PHE A 571 28.94 1.81 -14.43
C PHE A 571 27.78 2.39 -13.61
N VAL A 572 27.01 1.54 -12.90
CA VAL A 572 25.82 1.97 -12.15
C VAL A 572 26.14 2.22 -10.69
N ASP A 573 26.81 1.29 -10.00
CA ASP A 573 27.03 1.44 -8.54
C ASP A 573 28.20 2.40 -8.24
N LEU A 574 29.31 2.29 -9.00
CA LEU A 574 30.52 3.07 -8.80
C LEU A 574 30.47 4.45 -9.48
N LEU A 575 30.34 4.51 -10.82
CA LEU A 575 30.34 5.79 -11.54
C LEU A 575 29.03 6.58 -11.35
N ARG A 576 27.88 5.89 -11.31
CA ARG A 576 26.51 6.42 -11.11
C ARG A 576 25.98 7.36 -12.19
N ASP A 577 26.83 8.14 -12.84
CA ASP A 577 26.44 9.15 -13.82
C ASP A 577 26.39 8.56 -15.24
N PRO A 578 25.22 8.57 -15.90
CA PRO A 578 25.07 8.08 -17.28
C PRO A 578 25.51 9.08 -18.35
N LYS A 579 25.91 10.28 -17.95
CA LYS A 579 26.33 11.35 -18.85
C LYS A 579 27.60 12.00 -18.33
N ILE A 580 28.38 12.56 -19.23
CA ILE A 580 29.57 13.35 -18.97
C ILE A 580 29.15 14.82 -19.02
N ARG A 581 29.28 15.55 -17.92
CA ARG A 581 29.09 17.00 -17.93
C ARG A 581 30.36 17.68 -18.40
N PHE A 582 30.32 18.36 -19.54
CA PHE A 582 31.46 19.08 -20.08
C PHE A 582 31.56 20.46 -19.44
N GLU A 583 32.69 20.77 -18.79
CA GLU A 583 32.82 21.96 -17.95
C GLU A 583 32.81 23.26 -18.77
N ALA A 584 33.35 23.25 -19.99
CA ALA A 584 33.50 24.47 -20.78
C ALA A 584 32.16 25.08 -21.25
N ASN A 585 31.11 24.26 -21.42
CA ASN A 585 29.78 24.72 -21.82
C ASN A 585 28.65 24.33 -20.84
N GLY A 586 28.98 23.58 -19.79
CA GLY A 586 28.05 23.14 -18.74
C GLY A 586 27.03 22.08 -19.17
N GLN A 587 27.17 21.48 -20.36
CA GLN A 587 26.21 20.55 -20.97
C GLN A 587 26.54 19.08 -20.71
N ASP A 588 25.52 18.22 -20.77
CA ASP A 588 25.66 16.78 -20.54
C ASP A 588 25.68 15.97 -21.83
N TYR A 589 26.70 15.11 -21.99
CA TYR A 589 26.91 14.23 -23.13
C TYR A 589 26.69 12.76 -22.75
N PRO A 590 25.82 12.01 -23.43
CA PRO A 590 25.73 10.57 -23.22
C PRO A 590 26.99 9.87 -23.72
N TYR A 591 27.39 8.80 -23.02
CA TYR A 591 28.50 7.94 -23.44
C TYR A 591 28.09 6.46 -23.48
N ALA A 592 28.67 5.72 -24.42
CA ALA A 592 28.53 4.29 -24.54
C ALA A 592 29.39 3.61 -23.48
N ARG A 593 28.87 2.53 -22.89
CA ARG A 593 29.56 1.76 -21.86
C ARG A 593 30.01 0.47 -22.50
N LYS A 594 31.30 0.16 -22.45
CA LYS A 594 31.85 -1.10 -22.93
C LYS A 594 32.60 -1.80 -21.81
N LEU A 595 32.43 -3.11 -21.70
CA LEU A 595 33.19 -3.97 -20.81
C LEU A 595 33.80 -5.07 -21.67
N ASP A 596 35.12 -5.22 -21.63
CA ASP A 596 35.85 -6.22 -22.44
C ASP A 596 35.46 -6.15 -23.94
N ASP A 597 35.47 -4.93 -24.50
CA ASP A 597 35.08 -4.59 -25.87
C ASP A 597 33.59 -4.79 -26.22
N GLN A 598 32.77 -5.35 -25.33
CA GLN A 598 31.34 -5.55 -25.55
C GLN A 598 30.52 -4.35 -25.12
N LEU A 599 29.61 -3.88 -25.98
CA LEU A 599 28.69 -2.77 -25.67
C LEU A 599 27.64 -3.19 -24.65
N VAL A 600 27.54 -2.41 -23.56
CA VAL A 600 26.55 -2.57 -22.50
C VAL A 600 25.55 -1.42 -22.55
N GLY A 601 24.36 -1.70 -23.09
CA GLY A 601 23.26 -0.74 -23.14
C GLY A 601 23.19 0.03 -24.46
N LYS A 602 22.99 1.35 -24.39
CA LYS A 602 22.80 2.20 -25.58
C LYS A 602 24.15 2.69 -26.11
N ASP A 603 24.27 2.70 -27.43
CA ASP A 603 25.41 3.26 -28.12
C ASP A 603 25.39 4.80 -28.09
N ALA A 604 26.57 5.41 -28.24
CA ALA A 604 26.77 6.85 -28.26
C ALA A 604 28.06 7.20 -28.99
N GLU A 605 28.21 8.47 -29.36
CA GLU A 605 29.36 8.97 -30.12
C GLU A 605 30.68 8.83 -29.35
N VAL A 606 30.65 8.92 -28.02
CA VAL A 606 31.81 8.73 -27.14
C VAL A 606 31.60 7.51 -26.27
N ALA A 607 32.67 6.77 -25.96
CA ALA A 607 32.57 5.54 -25.17
C ALA A 607 33.58 5.47 -24.01
N LEU A 608 33.24 4.72 -22.96
CA LEU A 608 34.18 4.25 -21.94
C LEU A 608 34.24 2.73 -22.01
N ASN A 609 35.41 2.19 -22.32
CA ASN A 609 35.72 0.77 -22.37
C ASN A 609 36.56 0.37 -21.17
N ILE A 610 36.02 -0.49 -20.31
CA ILE A 610 36.74 -1.05 -19.16
C ILE A 610 37.17 -2.47 -19.51
N ILE A 611 38.47 -2.75 -19.39
CA ILE A 611 39.06 -4.07 -19.62
C ILE A 611 39.31 -4.74 -18.26
N THR A 612 38.71 -5.89 -18.05
CA THR A 612 38.85 -6.73 -16.87
C THR A 612 40.02 -7.71 -17.00
N PRO A 613 40.47 -8.35 -15.91
CA PRO A 613 41.53 -9.36 -15.95
C PRO A 613 41.24 -10.60 -16.82
N ASP A 614 39.98 -10.83 -17.20
CA ASP A 614 39.58 -12.00 -18.00
C ASP A 614 39.74 -11.77 -19.52
N HIS A 615 40.07 -10.53 -19.92
CA HIS A 615 40.26 -10.19 -21.33
C HIS A 615 41.52 -10.85 -21.92
N PRO A 616 41.47 -11.44 -23.14
CA PRO A 616 42.61 -12.17 -23.73
C PRO A 616 43.91 -11.37 -23.82
N ASN A 617 43.80 -10.07 -24.10
CA ASN A 617 44.96 -9.17 -24.25
C ASN A 617 45.25 -8.34 -22.98
N HIS A 618 44.68 -8.70 -21.81
CA HIS A 618 44.88 -7.96 -20.56
C HIS A 618 46.36 -7.77 -20.20
N ALA A 619 47.17 -8.79 -20.45
CA ALA A 619 48.61 -8.79 -20.19
C ALA A 619 49.43 -7.94 -21.18
N GLU A 620 48.83 -7.42 -22.26
CA GLU A 620 49.51 -6.67 -23.32
C GLU A 620 48.94 -5.24 -23.50
N PRO A 621 49.28 -4.29 -22.60
CA PRO A 621 48.74 -2.92 -22.64
C PRO A 621 49.02 -2.16 -23.94
N ALA A 622 50.12 -2.48 -24.64
CA ALA A 622 50.48 -1.85 -25.91
C ALA A 622 49.50 -2.20 -27.04
N VAL A 623 49.01 -3.44 -27.08
CA VAL A 623 48.02 -3.89 -28.07
C VAL A 623 46.67 -3.21 -27.81
N LEU A 624 46.25 -3.16 -26.54
CA LEU A 624 45.02 -2.48 -26.14
C LEU A 624 45.08 -0.98 -26.47
N ALA A 625 46.21 -0.31 -26.21
CA ALA A 625 46.40 1.09 -26.59
C ALA A 625 46.35 1.29 -28.11
N ALA A 626 46.98 0.42 -28.90
CA ALA A 626 46.92 0.51 -30.36
C ALA A 626 45.47 0.39 -30.89
N GLN A 627 44.68 -0.53 -30.33
CA GLN A 627 43.26 -0.74 -30.68
C GLN A 627 42.36 0.46 -30.34
N ASN A 628 42.77 1.30 -29.40
CA ASN A 628 42.09 2.53 -29.00
C ASN A 628 42.37 3.73 -29.94
N THR A 629 43.39 3.63 -30.81
CA THR A 629 43.80 4.72 -31.71
C THR A 629 42.71 5.04 -32.73
N GLY A 630 42.43 6.34 -32.94
CA GLY A 630 41.42 6.83 -33.89
C GLY A 630 39.97 6.63 -33.48
N LYS A 631 39.72 5.91 -32.37
CA LYS A 631 38.40 5.80 -31.74
C LYS A 631 38.28 6.86 -30.67
N SER A 632 37.12 7.47 -30.55
CA SER A 632 36.84 8.33 -29.40
C SER A 632 36.19 7.53 -28.31
N GLU A 633 37.00 6.66 -27.74
CA GLU A 633 36.69 5.89 -26.57
C GLU A 633 37.82 6.07 -25.54
N LEU A 634 37.46 6.17 -24.27
CA LEU A 634 38.42 6.02 -23.19
C LEU A 634 38.60 4.54 -22.90
N LEU A 635 39.84 4.10 -22.80
CA LEU A 635 40.17 2.72 -22.48
C LEU A 635 40.78 2.65 -21.08
N LEU A 636 40.14 1.93 -20.16
CA LEU A 636 40.58 1.76 -18.78
C LEU A 636 40.89 0.29 -18.52
N VAL A 637 42.12 -0.02 -18.10
CA VAL A 637 42.57 -1.40 -17.87
C VAL A 637 42.67 -1.68 -16.38
N LEU A 638 41.85 -2.56 -15.83
CA LEU A 638 41.87 -2.88 -14.40
C LEU A 638 43.14 -3.68 -14.03
N PRO A 639 43.77 -3.46 -12.86
CA PRO A 639 44.88 -4.29 -12.40
C PRO A 639 44.49 -5.77 -12.20
N PRO A 640 45.43 -6.72 -12.30
CA PRO A 640 45.13 -8.14 -12.11
C PRO A 640 44.69 -8.44 -10.68
N ASN A 641 43.54 -9.10 -10.52
CA ASN A 641 43.03 -9.56 -9.23
C ASN A 641 42.20 -10.84 -9.38
N LEU A 642 42.70 -11.96 -8.84
CA LEU A 642 42.07 -13.27 -8.93
C LEU A 642 40.71 -13.34 -8.20
N ARG A 643 40.46 -12.49 -7.20
CA ARG A 643 39.23 -12.52 -6.40
C ARG A 643 38.04 -11.88 -7.09
N LEU A 644 38.25 -10.98 -8.05
CA LEU A 644 37.16 -10.18 -8.64
C LEU A 644 36.11 -11.07 -9.32
N ILE A 645 36.58 -11.99 -10.17
CA ILE A 645 35.71 -12.88 -10.94
C ILE A 645 35.08 -13.94 -10.03
N ASP A 646 35.84 -14.47 -9.08
CA ASP A 646 35.35 -15.48 -8.13
C ASP A 646 34.23 -14.94 -7.23
N GLU A 647 34.39 -13.74 -6.68
CA GLU A 647 33.37 -13.07 -5.86
C GLU A 647 32.11 -12.75 -6.69
N ALA A 648 32.29 -12.27 -7.93
CA ALA A 648 31.17 -12.01 -8.85
C ALA A 648 30.40 -13.30 -9.18
N ARG A 649 31.10 -14.39 -9.49
CA ARG A 649 30.49 -15.71 -9.73
C ARG A 649 29.76 -16.22 -8.49
N HIS A 650 30.36 -16.12 -7.31
CA HIS A 650 29.74 -16.58 -6.08
C HIS A 650 28.49 -15.76 -5.70
N PHE A 651 28.52 -14.45 -5.95
CA PHE A 651 27.34 -13.59 -5.82
C PHE A 651 26.20 -14.04 -6.73
N LEU A 652 26.49 -14.31 -8.01
CA LEU A 652 25.49 -14.76 -8.98
C LEU A 652 24.92 -16.14 -8.65
N ARG A 653 25.78 -17.09 -8.25
CA ARG A 653 25.37 -18.42 -7.77
C ARG A 653 24.35 -18.30 -6.65
N THR A 654 24.68 -17.50 -5.64
CA THR A 654 23.83 -17.27 -4.47
C THR A 654 22.51 -16.60 -4.87
N GLN A 655 22.55 -15.58 -5.75
CA GLN A 655 21.36 -14.88 -6.21
C GLN A 655 20.42 -15.79 -7.02
N LYS A 656 20.97 -16.55 -7.98
CA LYS A 656 20.22 -17.50 -8.81
C LYS A 656 19.60 -18.60 -7.96
N PHE A 657 20.36 -19.14 -7.01
CA PHE A 657 19.88 -20.14 -6.06
C PHE A 657 18.70 -19.64 -5.22
N ILE A 658 18.80 -18.43 -4.65
CA ILE A 658 17.71 -17.82 -3.87
C ILE A 658 16.46 -17.66 -4.73
N GLN A 659 16.60 -17.12 -5.95
CA GLN A 659 15.47 -16.92 -6.86
C GLN A 659 14.75 -18.22 -7.21
N GLN A 660 15.49 -19.32 -7.42
CA GLN A 660 14.93 -20.63 -7.72
C GLN A 660 14.22 -21.28 -6.53
N ASN A 661 14.69 -21.04 -5.30
CA ASN A 661 14.19 -21.74 -4.11
C ASN A 661 13.19 -20.94 -3.25
N THR A 662 12.97 -19.65 -3.55
CA THR A 662 12.05 -18.79 -2.79
C THR A 662 10.57 -19.22 -2.94
N GLY A 663 10.19 -19.84 -4.07
CA GLY A 663 8.80 -20.22 -4.36
C GLY A 663 8.39 -21.65 -4.01
N GLY A 664 9.34 -22.53 -3.63
CA GLY A 664 9.11 -23.99 -3.60
C GLY A 664 9.17 -24.68 -2.23
N SER A 665 9.67 -24.04 -1.17
CA SER A 665 9.87 -24.70 0.13
C SER A 665 8.75 -24.39 1.12
N ASN A 666 8.06 -25.42 1.63
CA ASN A 666 7.17 -25.33 2.81
C ASN A 666 7.95 -25.41 4.14
N ASP A 667 9.27 -25.63 4.10
CA ASP A 667 10.12 -25.65 5.29
C ASP A 667 10.52 -24.22 5.68
N GLU A 668 9.99 -23.76 6.80
CA GLU A 668 10.25 -22.47 7.43
C GLU A 668 11.74 -22.28 7.77
N THR A 669 12.43 -23.35 8.16
CA THR A 669 13.87 -23.35 8.44
C THR A 669 14.67 -23.01 7.20
N ARG A 670 14.34 -23.66 6.06
CA ARG A 670 15.01 -23.40 4.78
C ARG A 670 14.73 -21.99 4.27
N ARG A 671 13.52 -21.45 4.50
CA ARG A 671 13.20 -20.05 4.19
C ARG A 671 14.02 -19.06 5.01
N ALA A 672 14.17 -19.28 6.30
CA ALA A 672 15.00 -18.44 7.17
C ALA A 672 16.47 -18.42 6.68
N ILE A 673 17.02 -19.59 6.31
CA ILE A 673 18.36 -19.70 5.71
C ILE A 673 18.45 -18.90 4.41
N LEU A 674 17.47 -18.99 3.51
CA LEU A 674 17.46 -18.22 2.25
C LEU A 674 17.44 -16.70 2.48
N ILE A 675 16.70 -16.22 3.48
CA ILE A 675 16.67 -14.80 3.86
C ILE A 675 18.05 -14.36 4.35
N GLU A 676 18.69 -15.15 5.22
CA GLU A 676 20.04 -14.87 5.71
C GLU A 676 21.08 -14.88 4.57
N ARG A 677 21.00 -15.87 3.66
CA ARG A 677 21.82 -15.89 2.43
C ARG A 677 21.58 -14.65 1.57
N GLY A 678 20.36 -14.15 1.47
CA GLY A 678 20.04 -12.90 0.78
C GLY A 678 20.74 -11.68 1.40
N GLN A 679 20.71 -11.57 2.73
CA GLN A 679 21.42 -10.49 3.45
C GLN A 679 22.94 -10.59 3.28
N GLN A 680 23.50 -11.80 3.36
CA GLN A 680 24.92 -12.04 3.11
C GLN A 680 25.30 -11.64 1.67
N ASN A 681 24.47 -12.00 0.69
CA ASN A 681 24.72 -11.66 -0.71
C ASN A 681 24.67 -10.14 -0.96
N ALA A 682 23.80 -9.41 -0.27
CA ALA A 682 23.77 -7.96 -0.31
C ALA A 682 25.10 -7.34 0.19
N ARG A 683 25.63 -7.84 1.31
CA ARG A 683 26.95 -7.42 1.82
C ARG A 683 28.08 -7.75 0.85
N ARG A 684 28.02 -8.92 0.19
CA ARG A 684 28.99 -9.31 -0.84
C ARG A 684 28.99 -8.34 -2.03
N ARG A 685 27.82 -7.84 -2.43
CA ARG A 685 27.74 -6.80 -3.47
C ARG A 685 28.44 -5.51 -3.04
N THR A 686 28.27 -5.07 -1.80
CA THR A 686 28.98 -3.89 -1.28
C THR A 686 30.49 -4.11 -1.28
N ALA A 687 30.96 -5.28 -0.83
CA ALA A 687 32.39 -5.62 -0.87
C ALA A 687 32.94 -5.67 -2.31
N LEU A 688 32.15 -6.20 -3.26
CA LEU A 688 32.51 -6.20 -4.69
C LEU A 688 32.61 -4.77 -5.24
N GLN A 689 31.73 -3.87 -4.82
CA GLN A 689 31.80 -2.45 -5.17
C GLN A 689 33.07 -1.78 -4.64
N GLU A 690 33.45 -2.03 -3.38
CA GLU A 690 34.68 -1.51 -2.78
C GLU A 690 35.93 -2.05 -3.50
N LEU A 691 35.94 -3.34 -3.85
CA LEU A 691 37.01 -3.96 -4.63
C LEU A 691 37.14 -3.31 -6.01
N CYS A 692 36.03 -3.12 -6.72
CA CYS A 692 36.01 -2.43 -8.01
C CYS A 692 36.49 -0.98 -7.89
N ALA A 693 36.15 -0.27 -6.81
CA ALA A 693 36.60 1.09 -6.56
C ALA A 693 38.12 1.16 -6.36
N ASP A 694 38.70 0.24 -5.58
CA ASP A 694 40.15 0.15 -5.39
C ASP A 694 40.88 -0.14 -6.72
N LEU A 695 40.39 -1.10 -7.51
CA LEU A 695 40.97 -1.44 -8.81
C LEU A 695 40.90 -0.27 -9.80
N PHE A 696 39.75 0.40 -9.89
CA PHE A 696 39.56 1.57 -10.75
C PHE A 696 40.48 2.73 -10.32
N SER A 697 40.71 2.93 -9.02
CA SER A 697 41.58 4.00 -8.52
C SER A 697 43.04 3.86 -8.98
N LYS A 698 43.48 2.63 -9.27
CA LYS A 698 44.84 2.26 -9.68
C LYS A 698 44.98 2.00 -11.20
N ALA A 699 43.88 1.89 -11.92
CA ALA A 699 43.87 1.52 -13.34
C ALA A 699 44.50 2.60 -14.25
N PRO A 700 45.37 2.26 -15.22
CA PRO A 700 45.77 3.17 -16.30
C PRO A 700 44.60 3.45 -17.26
N ILE A 701 44.53 4.70 -17.75
CA ILE A 701 43.54 5.19 -18.71
C ILE A 701 44.25 5.65 -19.98
N TYR A 702 43.72 5.26 -21.13
CA TYR A 702 44.24 5.61 -22.46
C TYR A 702 43.19 6.36 -23.28
N LEU A 703 43.66 7.31 -24.09
CA LEU A 703 42.88 8.05 -25.08
C LEU A 703 43.70 8.18 -26.36
N ASN A 704 43.10 7.79 -27.49
CA ASN A 704 43.72 7.84 -28.82
C ASN A 704 45.12 7.18 -28.86
N GLY A 705 45.27 6.03 -28.18
CA GLY A 705 46.52 5.27 -28.12
C GLY A 705 47.61 5.83 -27.20
N SER A 706 47.34 6.95 -26.51
CA SER A 706 48.25 7.54 -25.53
C SER A 706 47.72 7.36 -24.10
N LYS A 707 48.62 7.16 -23.13
CA LYS A 707 48.25 7.07 -21.72
C LYS A 707 47.99 8.47 -21.16
N LEU A 708 46.87 8.66 -20.47
CA LEU A 708 46.51 9.92 -19.82
C LEU A 708 47.20 10.06 -18.46
N ASP A 709 48.42 10.59 -18.44
CA ASP A 709 49.17 10.83 -17.20
C ASP A 709 48.65 12.03 -16.40
N THR A 710 47.81 12.89 -17.00
CA THR A 710 47.18 14.08 -16.38
C THR A 710 46.17 13.74 -15.27
N VAL A 711 45.66 12.51 -15.23
CA VAL A 711 44.54 12.11 -14.36
C VAL A 711 45.00 11.63 -12.98
N GLY A 712 46.26 11.18 -12.83
CA GLY A 712 46.84 10.71 -11.55
C GLY A 712 46.13 9.50 -10.92
N TYR A 713 46.44 9.18 -9.66
CA TYR A 713 45.72 8.21 -8.81
C TYR A 713 44.74 8.94 -7.88
N GLY A 714 43.60 8.31 -7.56
CA GLY A 714 42.59 8.93 -6.70
C GLY A 714 41.19 8.35 -6.87
N GLU A 715 40.18 9.08 -6.41
CA GLU A 715 38.79 8.62 -6.42
C GLU A 715 38.28 8.30 -7.85
N PRO A 716 37.67 7.12 -8.08
CA PRO A 716 37.23 6.67 -9.40
C PRO A 716 36.41 7.68 -10.20
N LYS A 717 35.43 8.34 -9.56
CA LYS A 717 34.56 9.33 -10.21
C LYS A 717 35.32 10.55 -10.71
N MET A 718 36.22 11.08 -9.89
CA MET A 718 37.02 12.25 -10.24
C MET A 718 37.99 11.93 -11.38
N ARG A 719 38.57 10.71 -11.38
CA ARG A 719 39.42 10.24 -12.49
C ARG A 719 38.64 10.13 -13.78
N PHE A 720 37.45 9.51 -13.74
CA PHE A 720 36.56 9.42 -14.88
C PHE A 720 36.20 10.82 -15.41
N HIS A 721 35.72 11.72 -14.56
CA HIS A 721 35.32 13.08 -14.96
C HIS A 721 36.45 13.86 -15.64
N LYS A 722 37.67 13.83 -15.09
CA LYS A 722 38.85 14.46 -15.71
C LYS A 722 39.16 13.87 -17.09
N SER A 723 39.26 12.54 -17.19
CA SER A 723 39.52 11.87 -18.47
C SER A 723 38.40 12.11 -19.49
N ALA A 724 37.17 12.25 -19.02
CA ALA A 724 35.99 12.49 -19.85
C ALA A 724 35.99 13.91 -20.44
N GLN A 725 36.54 14.92 -19.76
CA GLN A 725 36.72 16.26 -20.34
C GLN A 725 37.62 16.20 -21.58
N GLU A 726 38.75 15.47 -21.49
CA GLU A 726 39.68 15.31 -22.62
C GLU A 726 39.05 14.51 -23.77
N LEU A 727 38.25 13.48 -23.45
CA LEU A 727 37.49 12.70 -24.43
C LEU A 727 36.53 13.57 -25.25
N ILE A 728 35.74 14.43 -24.60
CA ILE A 728 34.78 15.31 -25.27
C ILE A 728 35.50 16.29 -26.21
N GLY A 729 36.61 16.87 -25.75
CA GLY A 729 37.45 17.76 -26.57
C GLY A 729 38.01 17.07 -27.81
N PHE A 730 38.46 15.81 -27.69
CA PHE A 730 38.94 15.00 -28.81
C PHE A 730 37.81 14.58 -29.76
N ALA A 731 36.66 14.18 -29.22
CA ALA A 731 35.52 13.67 -29.97
C ALA A 731 34.81 14.73 -30.81
N PHE A 732 34.73 15.97 -30.33
CA PHE A 732 33.97 17.06 -30.96
C PHE A 732 34.83 18.32 -31.18
N PRO A 733 35.73 18.32 -32.19
CA PRO A 733 36.62 19.46 -32.44
C PRO A 733 35.90 20.78 -32.75
N ASN A 734 34.72 20.72 -33.38
CA ASN A 734 33.93 21.91 -33.76
C ASN A 734 33.05 22.45 -32.62
N LEU A 735 33.12 21.86 -31.42
CA LEU A 735 32.43 22.39 -30.24
C LEU A 735 32.94 23.80 -29.88
N ARG A 736 34.20 24.12 -30.20
CA ARG A 736 34.84 25.43 -30.02
C ARG A 736 34.16 26.59 -30.77
N MET A 737 33.34 26.29 -31.78
CA MET A 737 32.60 27.29 -32.56
C MET A 737 31.49 27.94 -31.73
N LEU A 738 30.98 27.23 -30.72
CA LEU A 738 29.98 27.75 -29.78
C LEU A 738 30.66 28.65 -28.75
N LYS A 739 30.26 29.93 -28.70
CA LYS A 739 30.78 30.91 -27.74
C LYS A 739 29.71 31.23 -26.70
N GLY A 740 29.84 30.63 -25.52
CA GLY A 740 28.97 30.87 -24.36
C GLY A 740 28.05 29.70 -24.00
N SER A 741 27.27 29.89 -22.94
CA SER A 741 26.23 28.93 -22.51
C SER A 741 24.92 29.24 -23.23
N TYR A 742 24.22 28.19 -23.69
CA TYR A 742 22.92 28.32 -24.35
C TYR A 742 21.88 27.58 -23.51
N ASP A 743 20.99 28.33 -22.87
CA ASP A 743 19.87 27.86 -22.07
C ASP A 743 18.53 28.40 -22.61
N GLU A 744 17.43 28.01 -21.98
CA GLU A 744 16.10 28.47 -22.39
C GLU A 744 15.90 29.99 -22.24
N THR A 745 16.62 30.61 -21.30
CA THR A 745 16.57 32.07 -21.09
C THR A 745 17.22 32.79 -22.27
N THR A 746 18.37 32.29 -22.73
CA THR A 746 19.10 32.81 -23.90
C THR A 746 18.27 32.67 -25.18
N LEU A 747 17.58 31.52 -25.37
CA LEU A 747 16.64 31.33 -26.49
C LEU A 747 15.46 32.31 -26.42
N SER A 748 14.88 32.52 -25.23
CA SER A 748 13.75 33.41 -25.03
C SER A 748 14.12 34.87 -25.30
N LYS A 749 15.27 35.32 -24.79
CA LYS A 749 15.80 36.68 -25.02
C LYS A 749 16.06 36.91 -26.50
N THR A 750 16.73 35.96 -27.15
CA THR A 750 17.03 36.01 -28.59
C THR A 750 15.78 36.24 -29.44
N LEU A 751 14.66 35.59 -29.11
CA LEU A 751 13.45 35.65 -29.93
C LEU A 751 12.49 36.78 -29.54
N LEU A 752 12.43 37.19 -28.27
CA LEU A 752 11.40 38.11 -27.77
C LEU A 752 11.89 39.52 -27.44
N GLU A 753 13.16 39.73 -27.10
CA GLU A 753 13.67 41.07 -26.80
C GLU A 753 13.79 41.88 -28.10
N PRO A 754 13.32 43.15 -28.14
CA PRO A 754 13.50 44.03 -29.28
C PRO A 754 14.95 44.49 -29.32
N ASP A 755 15.77 43.75 -30.05
CA ASP A 755 17.15 44.16 -30.34
C ASP A 755 17.18 44.81 -31.74
N ASP A 756 17.16 46.14 -31.77
CA ASP A 756 17.14 46.94 -33.00
C ASP A 756 18.36 46.64 -33.90
N LEU A 757 19.46 46.14 -33.35
CA LEU A 757 20.66 45.72 -34.08
C LEU A 757 20.51 44.38 -34.82
N LEU A 758 19.73 43.44 -34.25
CA LEU A 758 19.40 42.17 -34.90
C LEU A 758 18.30 42.36 -35.95
N ALA A 759 17.31 43.21 -35.67
CA ALA A 759 16.22 43.52 -36.59
C ALA A 759 16.64 44.35 -37.80
N SER A 760 17.67 45.21 -37.67
CA SER A 760 18.23 46.02 -38.76
C SER A 760 19.22 45.27 -39.67
N GLY A 761 19.53 44.00 -39.37
CA GLY A 761 20.46 43.19 -40.17
C GLY A 761 21.92 43.65 -40.13
N GLN A 762 22.30 44.49 -39.17
CA GLN A 762 23.65 45.08 -39.06
C GLN A 762 24.66 44.20 -38.30
N MET A 763 24.24 43.11 -37.65
CA MET A 763 25.16 42.14 -37.03
C MET A 763 25.75 41.13 -38.05
N PRO A 764 27.07 40.88 -38.02
CA PRO A 764 27.68 39.84 -38.84
C PRO A 764 27.29 38.44 -38.35
N VAL A 765 27.11 37.52 -39.29
CA VAL A 765 26.82 36.09 -39.03
C VAL A 765 28.05 35.43 -38.40
N SER A 766 27.86 34.73 -37.28
CA SER A 766 28.94 33.97 -36.61
C SER A 766 29.31 32.69 -37.38
N GLU A 767 30.48 32.10 -37.08
CA GLU A 767 30.95 30.84 -37.69
C GLU A 767 29.91 29.71 -37.56
N ALA A 768 29.29 29.57 -36.38
CA ALA A 768 28.26 28.56 -36.15
C ALA A 768 26.94 28.82 -36.90
N GLU A 769 26.55 30.10 -37.04
CA GLU A 769 25.37 30.49 -37.82
C GLU A 769 25.60 30.32 -39.33
N GLN A 770 26.83 30.55 -39.81
CA GLN A 770 27.20 30.36 -41.21
C GLN A 770 27.15 28.87 -41.61
N GLU A 771 27.57 27.97 -40.74
CA GLU A 771 27.42 26.51 -40.92
C GLU A 771 25.95 26.10 -41.03
N ILE A 772 25.07 26.68 -40.21
CA ILE A 772 23.62 26.45 -40.28
C ILE A 772 23.05 26.96 -41.61
N LEU A 773 23.41 28.17 -42.04
CA LEU A 773 22.95 28.71 -43.32
C LEU A 773 23.41 27.86 -44.50
N THR A 774 24.68 27.43 -44.49
CA THR A 774 25.26 26.58 -45.53
C THR A 774 24.52 25.24 -45.61
N TYR A 775 24.18 24.64 -44.45
CA TYR A 775 23.38 23.42 -44.38
C TYR A 775 21.97 23.61 -44.95
N VAL A 776 21.26 24.68 -44.55
CA VAL A 776 19.90 24.96 -45.05
C VAL A 776 19.91 25.24 -46.56
N GLN A 777 20.88 26.02 -47.03
CA GLN A 777 21.02 26.37 -48.44
C GLN A 777 21.31 25.14 -49.30
N ARG A 778 22.22 24.27 -48.87
CA ARG A 778 22.53 23.01 -49.57
C ARG A 778 21.27 22.15 -49.71
N ASN A 779 20.59 21.90 -48.60
CA ASN A 779 19.39 21.07 -48.59
C ASN A 779 18.26 21.67 -49.43
N GLN A 780 18.10 23.01 -49.43
CA GLN A 780 17.10 23.68 -50.25
C GLN A 780 17.42 23.59 -51.75
N ASN A 781 18.69 23.68 -52.14
CA ASN A 781 19.14 23.49 -53.53
C ASN A 781 18.94 22.03 -54.01
N GLU A 782 19.05 21.07 -53.10
CA GLU A 782 18.84 19.64 -53.36
C GLU A 782 17.33 19.25 -53.32
N GLY A 783 16.43 20.20 -53.03
CA GLY A 783 14.99 19.95 -52.93
C GLY A 783 14.55 19.22 -51.66
N GLU A 784 15.44 19.08 -50.68
CA GLU A 784 15.17 18.42 -49.40
C GLU A 784 14.40 19.31 -48.43
N ARG A 785 13.53 18.70 -47.63
CA ARG A 785 12.79 19.40 -46.59
C ARG A 785 13.61 19.43 -45.29
N THR A 786 14.18 20.59 -44.96
CA THR A 786 14.93 20.78 -43.71
C THR A 786 14.00 21.06 -42.53
N SER A 787 13.99 20.16 -41.54
CA SER A 787 13.30 20.37 -40.25
C SER A 787 14.28 20.73 -39.14
N VAL A 788 13.79 21.36 -38.07
CA VAL A 788 14.61 21.66 -36.88
C VAL A 788 15.17 20.38 -36.27
N GLU A 789 14.37 19.30 -36.21
CA GLU A 789 14.84 18.00 -35.71
C GLU A 789 16.02 17.44 -36.51
N ALA A 790 15.98 17.54 -37.84
CA ALA A 790 17.07 17.08 -38.71
C ALA A 790 18.35 17.88 -38.47
N MET A 791 18.23 19.19 -38.28
CA MET A 791 19.36 20.08 -37.97
C MET A 791 19.97 19.76 -36.61
N VAL A 792 19.15 19.63 -35.55
CA VAL A 792 19.60 19.24 -34.21
C VAL A 792 20.35 17.90 -34.27
N ARG A 793 19.83 16.91 -35.01
CA ARG A 793 20.46 15.60 -35.17
C ARG A 793 21.79 15.68 -35.93
N HIS A 794 21.90 16.52 -36.96
CA HIS A 794 23.11 16.70 -37.74
C HIS A 794 24.23 17.33 -36.90
N PHE A 795 23.94 18.46 -36.24
CA PHE A 795 24.92 19.20 -35.44
C PHE A 795 25.22 18.54 -34.08
N ALA A 796 24.40 17.59 -33.61
CA ALA A 796 24.73 16.78 -32.43
C ALA A 796 25.80 15.71 -32.71
N ARG A 797 26.02 15.33 -33.97
CA ARG A 797 27.03 14.32 -34.36
C ARG A 797 28.41 14.96 -34.55
N ARG A 798 29.42 14.10 -34.73
CA ARG A 798 30.78 14.52 -35.09
C ARG A 798 30.81 15.22 -36.44
N PRO A 799 31.64 16.26 -36.61
CA PRO A 799 32.62 16.80 -35.65
C PRO A 799 32.07 17.86 -34.67
N TYR A 800 30.76 18.18 -34.69
CA TYR A 800 30.17 19.35 -34.01
C TYR A 800 29.85 19.12 -32.53
N GLY A 801 29.08 18.09 -32.18
CA GLY A 801 28.68 17.83 -30.80
C GLY A 801 27.86 18.96 -30.14
N TRP A 802 27.14 19.76 -30.93
CA TRP A 802 26.34 20.88 -30.43
C TRP A 802 25.08 20.37 -29.75
N HIS A 803 24.75 20.92 -28.58
CA HIS A 803 23.51 20.57 -27.89
C HIS A 803 22.30 21.22 -28.55
N ALA A 804 21.13 20.62 -28.37
CA ALA A 804 19.90 21.03 -29.06
C ALA A 804 19.55 22.52 -28.84
N LEU A 805 19.70 23.03 -27.61
CA LEU A 805 19.39 24.43 -27.31
C LEU A 805 20.35 25.41 -27.98
N ALA A 806 21.64 25.07 -28.17
CA ALA A 806 22.53 25.89 -28.98
C ALA A 806 22.02 25.98 -30.42
N VAL A 807 21.72 24.84 -31.04
CA VAL A 807 21.21 24.80 -32.42
C VAL A 807 19.92 25.61 -32.56
N CYS A 808 18.95 25.43 -31.66
CA CYS A 808 17.70 26.19 -31.65
C CYS A 808 17.91 27.70 -31.45
N THR A 809 18.86 28.10 -30.59
CA THR A 809 19.17 29.51 -30.35
C THR A 809 19.79 30.17 -31.59
N LEU A 810 20.71 29.47 -32.26
CA LEU A 810 21.32 29.95 -33.51
C LEU A 810 20.29 30.05 -34.64
N ILE A 811 19.37 29.07 -34.75
CA ILE A 811 18.21 29.16 -35.67
C ILE A 811 17.34 30.37 -35.32
N GLY A 812 17.06 30.61 -34.03
CA GLY A 812 16.30 31.76 -33.56
C GLY A 812 16.94 33.11 -33.90
N ARG A 813 18.27 33.23 -33.78
CA ARG A 813 19.02 34.43 -34.21
C ARG A 813 18.87 34.68 -35.71
N LEU A 814 19.11 33.65 -36.52
CA LEU A 814 18.99 33.74 -37.99
C LEU A 814 17.55 34.06 -38.45
N PHE A 815 16.55 33.57 -37.74
CA PHE A 815 15.14 33.93 -37.95
C PHE A 815 14.89 35.42 -37.64
N ARG A 816 15.40 35.93 -36.52
CA ARG A 816 15.27 37.36 -36.15
C ARG A 816 16.04 38.30 -37.08
N MET A 817 17.13 37.83 -37.68
CA MET A 817 17.91 38.56 -38.69
C MET A 817 17.28 38.54 -40.10
N GLY A 818 16.11 37.91 -40.28
CA GLY A 818 15.44 37.80 -41.59
C GLY A 818 16.19 36.95 -42.62
N LYS A 819 17.04 36.02 -42.16
CA LYS A 819 17.78 35.08 -43.04
C LYS A 819 17.04 33.75 -43.20
N LEU A 820 16.26 33.36 -42.20
CA LEU A 820 15.49 32.13 -42.19
C LEU A 820 14.01 32.40 -41.92
N GLU A 821 13.15 31.61 -42.56
CA GLU A 821 11.74 31.47 -42.29
C GLU A 821 11.46 30.14 -41.57
N LEU A 822 10.64 30.19 -40.53
CA LEU A 822 10.21 29.00 -39.77
C LEU A 822 8.72 28.73 -40.02
N ARG A 823 8.39 27.54 -40.51
CA ARG A 823 7.01 27.17 -40.88
C ARG A 823 6.59 25.84 -40.26
N ALA A 824 5.45 25.80 -39.60
CA ALA A 824 4.77 24.56 -39.20
C ALA A 824 3.67 24.22 -40.22
N SER A 825 2.39 24.44 -39.88
CA SER A 825 1.28 24.56 -40.86
C SER A 825 1.34 25.93 -41.55
N GLU A 826 1.48 26.96 -40.72
CA GLU A 826 1.60 28.37 -41.10
C GLU A 826 3.01 28.89 -40.77
N LEU A 827 3.34 30.05 -41.34
CA LEU A 827 4.63 30.70 -41.12
C LEU A 827 4.62 31.35 -39.72
N LEU A 828 5.64 31.05 -38.91
CA LEU A 828 5.67 31.38 -37.49
C LEU A 828 6.07 32.84 -37.25
N ASP A 829 5.49 33.46 -36.22
CA ASP A 829 5.96 34.73 -35.65
C ASP A 829 6.97 34.46 -34.51
N ALA A 830 7.56 35.51 -33.94
CA ALA A 830 8.59 35.34 -32.90
C ALA A 830 8.11 34.62 -31.63
N ARG A 831 6.84 34.81 -31.23
CA ARG A 831 6.27 34.12 -30.06
C ARG A 831 6.00 32.65 -30.37
N SER A 832 5.36 32.35 -31.49
CA SER A 832 5.09 30.97 -31.89
C SER A 832 6.39 30.21 -32.19
N ALA A 833 7.40 30.86 -32.78
CA ALA A 833 8.71 30.27 -32.98
C ALA A 833 9.38 29.87 -31.66
N LEU A 834 9.26 30.68 -30.60
CA LEU A 834 9.76 30.33 -29.28
C LEU A 834 9.06 29.09 -28.71
N GLU A 835 7.73 29.02 -28.79
CA GLU A 835 6.96 27.87 -28.32
C GLU A 835 7.39 26.58 -29.01
N HIS A 836 7.53 26.65 -30.35
CA HIS A 836 7.92 25.50 -31.15
C HIS A 836 9.39 25.09 -30.97
N LEU A 837 10.31 26.05 -30.80
CA LEU A 837 11.73 25.76 -30.57
C LEU A 837 12.01 25.30 -29.13
N LYS A 838 11.20 25.69 -28.14
CA LYS A 838 11.27 25.16 -26.78
C LYS A 838 10.79 23.70 -26.70
N ASN A 839 9.76 23.34 -27.47
CA ASN A 839 9.16 22.01 -27.39
C ASN A 839 9.80 21.03 -28.38
N THR A 840 10.63 20.10 -27.89
CA THR A 840 11.31 19.09 -28.70
C THR A 840 10.35 18.23 -29.55
N ARG A 841 9.09 18.02 -29.10
CA ARG A 841 8.10 17.25 -29.88
C ARG A 841 7.63 17.98 -31.15
N GLN A 842 7.80 19.29 -31.20
CA GLN A 842 7.39 20.13 -32.34
C GLN A 842 8.54 20.34 -33.34
N HIS A 843 9.79 20.01 -32.97
CA HIS A 843 10.97 20.20 -33.84
C HIS A 843 10.87 19.47 -35.19
N GLY A 844 10.18 18.33 -35.25
CA GLY A 844 9.97 17.59 -36.50
C GLY A 844 8.97 18.25 -37.46
N VAL A 845 8.05 19.07 -36.94
CA VAL A 845 7.00 19.74 -37.71
C VAL A 845 7.48 21.09 -38.25
N VAL A 846 8.39 21.77 -37.53
CA VAL A 846 8.95 23.05 -37.95
C VAL A 846 9.95 22.86 -39.08
N ARG A 847 9.62 23.41 -40.24
CA ARG A 847 10.47 23.51 -41.42
C ARG A 847 11.22 24.82 -41.43
N VAL A 848 12.48 24.76 -41.85
CA VAL A 848 13.39 25.90 -41.96
C VAL A 848 13.66 26.15 -43.44
N ARG A 849 13.47 27.38 -43.90
CA ARG A 849 13.72 27.81 -45.29
C ARG A 849 14.42 29.17 -45.32
N LEU A 850 15.02 29.52 -46.45
CA LEU A 850 15.48 30.88 -46.72
C LEU A 850 14.28 31.80 -47.03
N GLN A 851 14.31 33.06 -46.58
CA GLN A 851 13.25 34.07 -46.78
C GLN A 851 13.25 34.67 -48.20
N GLU A 852 12.08 34.77 -48.86
CA GLU A 852 11.90 35.40 -50.19
C GLU A 852 11.56 36.91 -50.11
N GLN A 853 12.04 37.74 -51.05
CA GLN A 853 11.83 39.20 -51.07
C GLN A 853 10.93 39.63 -52.26
N PHE A 854 9.88 40.43 -52.03
CA PHE A 854 8.89 40.89 -53.03
C PHE A 854 8.93 42.42 -53.29
N ASP A 855 8.55 42.84 -54.50
CA ASP A 855 8.47 44.27 -54.91
C ASP A 855 7.19 44.97 -54.41
N ALA A 856 7.29 46.26 -54.05
CA ALA A 856 6.24 47.04 -53.41
C ALA A 856 5.02 47.35 -54.30
N THR A 857 5.20 47.33 -55.62
CA THR A 857 4.13 47.62 -56.61
C THR A 857 2.99 46.60 -56.56
N LYS A 858 3.32 45.30 -56.49
CA LYS A 858 2.33 44.20 -56.39
C LYS A 858 1.53 44.25 -55.09
N VAL A 859 2.17 44.63 -54.00
CA VAL A 859 1.52 44.74 -52.68
C VAL A 859 0.43 45.79 -52.67
N ASN A 860 0.66 46.94 -53.30
CA ASN A 860 -0.33 48.02 -53.36
C ASN A 860 -1.54 47.69 -54.25
N ALA A 861 -1.35 46.95 -55.34
CA ALA A 861 -2.46 46.51 -56.20
C ALA A 861 -3.44 45.60 -55.45
N LEU A 862 -2.92 44.64 -54.67
CA LEU A 862 -3.75 43.74 -53.86
C LEU A 862 -4.55 44.48 -52.79
N LYS A 863 -3.98 45.53 -52.19
CA LYS A 863 -4.69 46.38 -51.21
C LYS A 863 -5.86 47.15 -51.85
N ARG A 864 -5.70 47.59 -53.10
CA ARG A 864 -6.75 48.30 -53.83
C ARG A 864 -7.94 47.39 -54.13
N PHE A 865 -7.69 46.20 -54.67
CA PHE A 865 -8.73 45.18 -54.90
C PHE A 865 -9.50 44.86 -53.61
N HIS A 866 -8.77 44.67 -52.50
CA HIS A 866 -9.39 44.42 -51.20
C HIS A 866 -10.39 45.53 -50.82
N HIS A 867 -10.03 46.79 -51.06
CA HIS A 867 -10.90 47.91 -50.76
C HIS A 867 -12.14 47.96 -51.64
N GLU A 868 -11.99 47.75 -52.95
CA GLU A 868 -13.11 47.82 -53.90
C GLU A 868 -14.11 46.66 -53.70
N PHE A 869 -13.64 45.44 -53.41
CA PHE A 869 -14.53 44.30 -53.24
C PHE A 869 -15.19 44.22 -51.85
N PHE A 870 -14.50 44.60 -50.77
CA PHE A 870 -15.04 44.50 -49.40
C PHE A 870 -15.46 45.83 -48.75
N ASP A 871 -15.31 46.96 -49.44
CA ASP A 871 -15.58 48.30 -48.94
C ASP A 871 -14.80 48.69 -47.67
N ARG A 872 -13.61 48.09 -47.45
CA ARG A 872 -12.75 48.34 -46.27
C ARG A 872 -11.25 48.39 -46.62
N PRO A 873 -10.43 49.22 -45.97
CA PRO A 873 -9.00 49.30 -46.27
C PRO A 873 -8.22 48.07 -45.78
N ASN A 874 -7.11 47.73 -46.46
CA ASN A 874 -6.19 46.68 -46.02
C ASN A 874 -4.99 47.30 -45.28
N GLU A 875 -4.89 47.01 -43.98
CA GLU A 875 -3.91 47.61 -43.06
C GLU A 875 -2.52 46.95 -43.06
N GLY A 876 -2.29 45.91 -43.88
CA GLY A 876 -1.03 45.16 -43.86
C GLY A 876 0.20 46.01 -44.23
N THR A 877 1.30 45.90 -43.49
CA THR A 877 2.51 46.71 -43.71
C THR A 877 3.49 46.13 -44.73
N ASP A 878 3.43 44.83 -44.97
CA ASP A 878 4.32 44.08 -45.85
C ASP A 878 3.54 43.14 -46.79
N ALA A 879 4.23 42.55 -47.77
CA ALA A 879 3.61 41.69 -48.79
C ALA A 879 2.80 40.52 -48.18
N ARG A 880 3.30 39.97 -47.08
CA ARG A 880 2.68 38.85 -46.39
C ARG A 880 1.41 39.26 -45.65
N SER A 881 1.47 40.29 -44.81
CA SER A 881 0.30 40.76 -44.04
C SER A 881 -0.82 41.24 -44.97
N ALA A 882 -0.49 41.96 -46.04
CA ALA A 882 -1.47 42.40 -47.02
C ALA A 882 -2.21 41.21 -47.68
N GLY A 883 -1.50 40.14 -48.04
CA GLY A 883 -2.13 38.96 -48.63
C GLY A 883 -2.94 38.10 -47.65
N GLN A 884 -2.49 37.98 -46.39
CA GLN A 884 -3.25 37.26 -45.36
C GLN A 884 -4.59 37.95 -45.05
N ILE A 885 -4.59 39.27 -44.87
CA ILE A 885 -5.81 40.05 -44.62
C ILE A 885 -6.83 39.86 -45.76
N THR A 886 -6.36 39.82 -47.01
CA THR A 886 -7.24 39.58 -48.18
C THR A 886 -7.79 38.16 -48.22
N ASN A 887 -7.00 37.15 -47.88
CA ASN A 887 -7.48 35.76 -47.79
C ASN A 887 -8.53 35.56 -46.70
N GLU A 888 -8.32 36.17 -45.53
CA GLU A 888 -9.28 36.13 -44.42
C GLU A 888 -10.60 36.79 -44.82
N ALA A 889 -10.53 37.93 -45.51
CA ALA A 889 -11.71 38.62 -46.04
C ALA A 889 -12.49 37.77 -47.05
N LEU A 890 -11.81 37.14 -48.01
CA LEU A 890 -12.43 36.23 -48.98
C LEU A 890 -13.06 35.01 -48.29
N SER A 891 -12.37 34.45 -47.28
CA SER A 891 -12.88 33.31 -46.51
C SER A 891 -14.16 33.66 -45.75
N GLY A 892 -14.19 34.83 -45.11
CA GLY A 892 -15.38 35.33 -44.41
C GLY A 892 -16.55 35.53 -45.35
N GLU A 893 -16.31 36.18 -46.50
CA GLU A 893 -17.35 36.42 -47.51
C GLU A 893 -17.90 35.10 -48.10
N ALA A 894 -17.05 34.12 -48.38
CA ALA A 894 -17.49 32.79 -48.83
C ALA A 894 -18.33 32.05 -47.79
N ALA A 895 -18.07 32.28 -46.50
CA ALA A 895 -18.86 31.72 -45.40
C ALA A 895 -20.23 32.41 -45.28
N ASP A 896 -20.28 33.74 -45.36
CA ASP A 896 -21.51 34.53 -45.31
C ASP A 896 -22.47 34.15 -46.46
N LEU A 897 -21.92 33.94 -47.66
CA LEU A 897 -22.70 33.43 -48.80
C LEU A 897 -23.18 32.00 -48.60
N GLY A 898 -22.40 31.16 -47.91
CA GLY A 898 -22.83 29.83 -47.50
C GLY A 898 -24.09 29.87 -46.62
N VAL A 899 -24.14 30.76 -45.63
CA VAL A 899 -25.29 30.92 -44.72
C VAL A 899 -26.56 31.37 -45.48
N LEU A 900 -26.41 32.20 -46.51
CA LEU A 900 -27.53 32.58 -47.38
C LEU A 900 -27.99 31.39 -48.24
N LEU A 901 -27.06 30.64 -48.83
CA LEU A 901 -27.37 29.45 -49.64
C LEU A 901 -28.09 28.35 -48.84
N ASP A 902 -27.81 28.20 -47.53
CA ASP A 902 -28.55 27.26 -46.67
C ASP A 902 -30.05 27.59 -46.57
N GLN A 903 -30.45 28.83 -46.82
CA GLN A 903 -31.85 29.26 -46.83
C GLN A 903 -32.52 29.08 -48.21
N ALA A 904 -31.82 28.51 -49.20
CA ALA A 904 -32.34 28.31 -50.56
C ALA A 904 -33.61 27.45 -50.60
N SER A 905 -33.81 26.54 -49.64
CA SER A 905 -35.04 25.75 -49.54
C SER A 905 -36.29 26.60 -49.25
N ARG A 906 -36.11 27.74 -48.57
CA ARG A 906 -37.17 28.70 -48.22
C ARG A 906 -37.24 29.86 -49.22
N TYR A 907 -36.11 30.25 -49.78
CA TYR A 907 -35.98 31.32 -50.76
C TYR A 907 -35.22 30.79 -52.01
N PRO A 908 -35.92 30.19 -52.98
CA PRO A 908 -35.30 29.47 -54.11
C PRO A 908 -34.29 30.29 -54.93
N PHE A 909 -34.49 31.62 -55.02
CA PHE A 909 -33.63 32.52 -55.78
C PHE A 909 -32.19 32.63 -55.26
N LEU A 910 -31.92 32.20 -54.03
CA LEU A 910 -30.58 32.26 -53.42
C LEU A 910 -29.58 31.30 -54.10
N GLU A 911 -30.02 30.27 -54.83
CA GLU A 911 -29.13 29.35 -55.56
C GLU A 911 -28.26 30.06 -56.62
N SER A 912 -28.68 31.24 -57.10
CA SER A 912 -27.88 32.06 -58.02
C SER A 912 -26.52 32.51 -57.43
N LEU A 913 -26.34 32.47 -56.10
CA LEU A 913 -25.09 32.85 -55.43
C LEU A 913 -24.01 31.77 -55.41
N ARG A 914 -24.35 30.51 -55.75
CA ARG A 914 -23.44 29.36 -55.61
C ARG A 914 -22.15 29.46 -56.45
N PRO A 915 -22.19 29.84 -57.75
CA PRO A 915 -20.97 29.95 -58.57
C PRO A 915 -19.99 31.01 -58.04
N VAL A 916 -20.51 32.14 -57.56
CA VAL A 916 -19.70 33.25 -57.02
C VAL A 916 -19.02 32.82 -55.72
N ARG A 917 -19.76 32.16 -54.83
CA ARG A 917 -19.22 31.62 -53.57
C ARG A 917 -18.09 30.62 -53.81
N ASP A 918 -18.21 29.74 -54.81
CA ASP A 918 -17.19 28.74 -55.10
C ASP A 918 -15.91 29.36 -55.69
N GLN A 919 -16.05 30.41 -56.51
CA GLN A 919 -14.90 31.18 -57.02
C GLN A 919 -14.15 31.89 -55.87
N ILE A 920 -14.88 32.57 -54.96
CA ILE A 920 -14.29 33.22 -53.78
C ILE A 920 -13.60 32.19 -52.87
N SER A 921 -14.24 31.04 -52.62
CA SER A 921 -13.66 29.95 -51.81
C SER A 921 -12.39 29.37 -52.42
N THR A 922 -12.29 29.32 -53.76
CA THR A 922 -11.09 28.83 -54.44
C THR A 922 -9.92 29.80 -54.29
N MET A 923 -10.19 31.11 -54.36
CA MET A 923 -9.16 32.14 -54.18
C MET A 923 -8.70 32.23 -52.72
N ALA A 924 -9.62 32.14 -51.76
CA ALA A 924 -9.31 32.11 -50.33
C ALA A 924 -8.34 30.98 -49.91
N GLY A 925 -8.31 29.89 -50.66
CA GLY A 925 -7.41 28.75 -50.41
C GLY A 925 -6.00 28.88 -50.99
N LYS A 926 -5.68 29.96 -51.71
CA LYS A 926 -4.35 30.20 -52.32
C LYS A 926 -3.43 30.97 -51.36
N ASP A 927 -2.12 30.87 -51.53
CA ASP A 927 -1.18 31.61 -50.67
C ASP A 927 -1.01 33.08 -51.10
N TYR A 928 -0.42 33.89 -50.21
CA TYR A 928 -0.25 35.32 -50.44
C TYR A 928 0.63 35.60 -51.67
N ALA A 929 1.60 34.73 -51.96
CA ALA A 929 2.46 34.84 -53.14
C ALA A 929 1.66 34.64 -54.43
N TYR A 930 0.71 33.68 -54.46
CA TYR A 930 -0.19 33.48 -55.58
C TYR A 930 -1.11 34.70 -55.79
N LEU A 931 -1.74 35.20 -54.73
CA LEU A 931 -2.60 36.40 -54.82
C LEU A 931 -1.85 37.62 -55.37
N LEU A 932 -0.61 37.83 -54.94
CA LEU A 932 0.22 38.94 -55.40
C LEU A 932 0.69 38.79 -56.86
N ASN A 933 0.87 37.56 -57.33
CA ASN A 933 1.37 37.30 -58.68
C ASN A 933 0.25 37.14 -59.73
N HIS A 934 -0.97 36.78 -59.32
CA HIS A 934 -2.09 36.41 -60.21
C HIS A 934 -3.36 37.26 -60.02
N LEU A 935 -3.27 38.43 -59.38
CA LEU A 935 -4.43 39.29 -59.07
C LEU A 935 -5.29 39.62 -60.31
N GLY A 936 -4.66 39.89 -61.45
CA GLY A 936 -5.35 40.27 -62.68
C GLY A 936 -6.23 39.16 -63.29
N ASP A 937 -6.08 37.91 -62.86
CA ASP A 937 -6.82 36.77 -63.43
C ASP A 937 -8.27 36.68 -62.91
N PHE A 938 -8.60 37.31 -61.77
CA PHE A 938 -9.92 37.15 -61.12
C PHE A 938 -10.58 38.46 -60.64
N GLU A 939 -9.84 39.56 -60.56
CA GLU A 939 -10.30 40.86 -60.03
C GLU A 939 -11.60 41.35 -60.69
N THR A 940 -11.65 41.43 -62.03
CA THR A 940 -12.81 41.97 -62.76
C THR A 940 -14.08 41.13 -62.56
N SER A 941 -13.93 39.80 -62.65
CA SER A 941 -15.07 38.87 -62.55
C SER A 941 -15.76 38.92 -61.20
N LEU A 942 -15.01 39.11 -60.11
CA LEU A 942 -15.60 39.20 -58.77
C LEU A 942 -16.28 40.55 -58.55
N LEU A 943 -15.70 41.65 -59.01
CA LEU A 943 -16.31 42.97 -58.89
C LEU A 943 -17.65 43.06 -59.64
N GLU A 944 -17.76 42.51 -60.86
CA GLU A 944 -19.03 42.45 -61.59
C GLU A 944 -20.11 41.62 -60.85
N ALA A 945 -19.71 40.47 -60.28
CA ALA A 945 -20.62 39.62 -59.51
C ALA A 945 -21.12 40.29 -58.22
N LYS A 946 -20.32 41.20 -57.64
CA LYS A 946 -20.71 42.01 -56.48
C LYS A 946 -21.91 42.89 -56.79
N ASP A 947 -21.80 43.68 -57.85
CA ASP A 947 -22.80 44.67 -58.22
C ASP A 947 -24.11 44.03 -58.72
N ASP A 948 -24.01 42.97 -59.53
CA ASP A 948 -25.19 42.39 -60.20
C ASP A 948 -26.01 41.44 -59.31
N LEU A 949 -25.35 40.71 -58.40
CA LEU A 949 -25.96 39.61 -57.65
C LEU A 949 -25.80 39.75 -56.13
N LEU A 950 -24.58 39.95 -55.63
CA LEU A 950 -24.32 39.90 -54.18
C LEU A 950 -25.06 41.02 -53.43
N ASP A 951 -24.88 42.26 -53.85
CA ASP A 951 -25.44 43.42 -53.14
C ASP A 951 -26.98 43.49 -53.20
N PRO A 952 -27.64 43.26 -54.36
CA PRO A 952 -29.11 43.24 -54.43
C PRO A 952 -29.74 42.13 -53.57
N ILE A 953 -29.16 40.93 -53.56
CA ILE A 953 -29.68 39.80 -52.79
C ILE A 953 -29.47 40.01 -51.29
N LYS A 954 -28.29 40.46 -50.86
CA LYS A 954 -28.03 40.80 -49.45
C LYS A 954 -28.99 41.90 -48.98
N THR A 955 -29.19 42.94 -49.78
CA THR A 955 -30.13 44.03 -49.46
C THR A 955 -31.56 43.52 -49.30
N PHE A 956 -32.00 42.59 -50.15
CA PHE A 956 -33.32 41.97 -50.02
C PHE A 956 -33.47 41.14 -48.75
N MET A 957 -32.49 40.28 -48.47
CA MET A 957 -32.52 39.33 -47.34
C MET A 957 -32.41 40.01 -45.98
N HIS A 958 -31.73 41.16 -45.92
CA HIS A 958 -31.61 41.99 -44.72
C HIS A 958 -32.66 43.11 -44.65
N GLY A 959 -33.45 43.32 -45.70
CA GLY A 959 -34.43 44.40 -45.82
C GLY A 959 -35.88 44.04 -45.42
N PRO A 960 -36.78 45.04 -45.39
CA PRO A 960 -38.19 44.84 -45.04
C PRO A 960 -38.98 44.05 -46.12
N GLN A 961 -38.45 43.93 -47.34
CA GLN A 961 -39.08 43.18 -48.43
C GLN A 961 -39.16 41.67 -48.13
N ARG A 962 -38.17 41.10 -47.43
CA ARG A 962 -38.23 39.71 -46.95
C ARG A 962 -39.47 39.43 -46.09
N LYS A 963 -39.80 40.33 -45.15
CA LYS A 963 -40.98 40.18 -44.28
C LYS A 963 -42.28 40.23 -45.09
N ALA A 964 -42.36 41.11 -46.08
CA ALA A 964 -43.52 41.19 -46.97
C ALA A 964 -43.68 39.94 -47.85
N TYR A 965 -42.57 39.36 -48.30
CA TYR A 965 -42.55 38.07 -49.01
C TYR A 965 -43.08 36.94 -48.13
N ASP A 966 -42.54 36.82 -46.90
CA ASP A 966 -42.96 35.78 -45.95
C ASP A 966 -44.45 35.89 -45.59
N GLU A 967 -44.95 37.11 -45.33
CA GLU A 967 -46.37 37.34 -45.00
C GLU A 967 -47.30 36.93 -46.16
N ALA A 968 -46.94 37.30 -47.38
CA ALA A 968 -47.72 36.98 -48.58
C ALA A 968 -47.80 35.47 -48.83
N VAL A 969 -46.67 34.76 -48.71
CA VAL A 969 -46.63 33.30 -48.91
C VAL A 969 -47.35 32.55 -47.77
N SER A 970 -47.26 33.01 -46.51
CA SER A 970 -48.01 32.40 -45.39
C SER A 970 -49.51 32.59 -45.54
N PHE A 971 -49.94 33.82 -45.89
CA PHE A 971 -51.36 34.14 -46.08
C PHE A 971 -52.00 33.31 -47.19
N LEU A 972 -51.28 33.07 -48.29
CA LEU A 972 -51.73 32.20 -49.37
C LEU A 972 -51.98 30.75 -48.91
N ARG A 973 -51.24 30.26 -47.91
CA ARG A 973 -51.40 28.90 -47.37
C ARG A 973 -52.51 28.80 -46.32
N GLU A 974 -52.63 29.80 -45.44
CA GLU A 974 -53.56 29.73 -44.29
C GLU A 974 -55.03 29.92 -44.65
N GLU A 975 -55.32 30.80 -45.61
CA GLU A 975 -56.70 31.18 -45.97
C GLU A 975 -57.20 30.45 -47.24
N GLU A 976 -56.52 29.36 -47.63
CA GLU A 976 -56.82 28.58 -48.84
C GLU A 976 -58.29 28.12 -48.92
N ALA A 977 -58.88 27.73 -47.79
CA ALA A 977 -60.28 27.30 -47.71
C ALA A 977 -61.29 28.44 -47.94
N ASN A 978 -60.95 29.68 -47.57
CA ASN A 978 -61.81 30.86 -47.78
C ASN A 978 -61.68 31.43 -49.21
N PHE A 979 -60.66 31.03 -49.96
CA PHE A 979 -60.45 31.48 -51.34
C PHE A 979 -61.43 30.87 -52.34
N ALA A 980 -62.10 29.75 -52.01
CA ALA A 980 -63.11 29.15 -52.87
C ALA A 980 -64.31 30.07 -53.12
N ASP A 981 -64.65 30.91 -52.15
CA ASP A 981 -65.78 31.86 -52.20
C ASP A 981 -65.35 33.27 -52.69
N LEU A 982 -64.13 33.42 -53.21
CA LEU A 982 -63.57 34.71 -53.66
C LEU A 982 -63.13 34.69 -55.14
N PRO A 983 -63.10 35.85 -55.83
CA PRO A 983 -62.66 35.93 -57.23
C PRO A 983 -61.18 35.56 -57.40
N ALA A 984 -60.88 34.66 -58.35
CA ALA A 984 -59.53 34.18 -58.62
C ALA A 984 -58.52 35.29 -59.00
N GLU A 985 -58.99 36.39 -59.59
CA GLU A 985 -58.16 37.54 -59.98
C GLU A 985 -57.50 38.24 -58.79
N ASP A 986 -58.18 38.29 -57.63
CA ASP A 986 -57.64 38.92 -56.43
C ASP A 986 -56.52 38.10 -55.77
N ILE A 987 -56.43 36.80 -56.09
CA ILE A 987 -55.46 35.86 -55.52
C ILE A 987 -54.22 35.74 -56.42
N LYS A 988 -54.34 36.05 -57.72
CA LYS A 988 -53.27 35.93 -58.72
C LYS A 988 -51.94 36.58 -58.30
N PRO A 989 -51.89 37.81 -57.73
CA PRO A 989 -50.62 38.43 -57.31
C PRO A 989 -49.85 37.64 -56.24
N LEU A 990 -50.54 36.88 -55.39
CA LEU A 990 -49.91 36.04 -54.37
C LEU A 990 -49.29 34.77 -54.98
N ARG A 991 -49.94 34.20 -56.01
CA ARG A 991 -49.41 33.05 -56.77
C ARG A 991 -48.23 33.45 -57.63
N ASP A 992 -48.29 34.61 -58.28
CA ASP A 992 -47.19 35.14 -59.10
C ASP A 992 -45.93 35.40 -58.26
N LEU A 993 -46.08 35.92 -57.03
CA LEU A 993 -44.95 36.08 -56.12
C LEU A 993 -44.32 34.75 -55.70
N ALA A 994 -45.13 33.72 -55.44
CA ALA A 994 -44.64 32.40 -55.04
C ALA A 994 -43.84 31.69 -56.17
N GLY A 995 -44.07 32.07 -57.44
CA GLY A 995 -43.39 31.49 -58.60
C GLY A 995 -42.27 32.32 -59.21
N ALA A 996 -41.89 33.48 -58.64
CA ALA A 996 -40.89 34.38 -59.23
C ALA A 996 -39.44 33.93 -58.96
N GLU A 997 -38.60 33.86 -60.01
CA GLU A 997 -37.17 33.49 -59.91
C GLU A 997 -36.29 34.59 -59.32
N ALA A 998 -36.67 35.86 -59.44
CA ALA A 998 -35.92 37.00 -58.89
C ALA A 998 -36.85 38.01 -58.18
N PRO A 999 -37.42 37.64 -57.01
CA PRO A 999 -38.39 38.49 -56.30
C PRO A 999 -37.77 39.77 -55.69
N PHE A 1000 -36.44 39.87 -55.68
CA PHE A 1000 -35.69 41.06 -55.26
C PHE A 1000 -35.57 42.13 -56.35
N ARG A 1001 -36.11 41.88 -57.56
CA ARG A 1001 -36.17 42.85 -58.67
C ARG A 1001 -37.64 43.17 -59.02
N GLY A 1002 -37.96 44.46 -59.18
CA GLY A 1002 -39.30 44.94 -59.58
C GLY A 1002 -40.35 45.01 -58.44
N ASP A 1003 -41.62 45.22 -58.82
CA ASP A 1003 -42.73 45.52 -57.88
C ASP A 1003 -43.54 44.29 -57.42
N VAL A 1004 -43.01 43.08 -57.58
CA VAL A 1004 -43.73 41.81 -57.31
C VAL A 1004 -44.06 41.64 -55.82
N VAL A 1005 -43.15 41.98 -54.91
CA VAL A 1005 -43.38 41.90 -53.45
C VAL A 1005 -44.38 42.96 -52.95
N PRO A 1006 -44.26 44.25 -53.32
CA PRO A 1006 -45.25 45.27 -52.96
C PRO A 1006 -46.67 44.96 -53.45
N THR A 1007 -46.83 44.46 -54.67
CA THR A 1007 -48.15 44.11 -55.25
C THR A 1007 -48.81 42.95 -54.51
N ALA A 1008 -48.05 41.91 -54.17
CA ALA A 1008 -48.56 40.80 -53.35
C ALA A 1008 -48.99 41.26 -51.95
N LYS A 1009 -48.22 42.13 -51.30
CA LYS A 1009 -48.57 42.70 -49.98
C LYS A 1009 -49.89 43.48 -50.03
N ALA A 1010 -50.12 44.26 -51.08
CA ALA A 1010 -51.38 44.98 -51.27
C ALA A 1010 -52.56 44.01 -51.48
N ALA A 1011 -52.35 42.88 -52.18
CA ALA A 1011 -53.35 41.85 -52.36
C ALA A 1011 -53.77 41.17 -51.04
N VAL A 1012 -52.82 40.86 -50.15
CA VAL A 1012 -53.10 40.32 -48.80
C VAL A 1012 -54.06 41.24 -48.03
N ALA A 1013 -53.76 42.54 -47.99
CA ALA A 1013 -54.57 43.51 -47.27
C ALA A 1013 -56.00 43.62 -47.83
N LYS A 1014 -56.16 43.51 -49.15
CA LYS A 1014 -57.45 43.51 -49.83
C LYS A 1014 -58.26 42.24 -49.52
N LEU A 1015 -57.64 41.07 -49.61
CA LEU A 1015 -58.29 39.77 -49.38
C LEU A 1015 -58.75 39.61 -47.93
N ARG A 1016 -57.94 40.01 -46.94
CA ARG A 1016 -58.34 39.98 -45.52
C ARG A 1016 -59.65 40.72 -45.25
N LYS A 1017 -59.83 41.91 -45.85
CA LYS A 1017 -61.07 42.69 -45.71
C LYS A 1017 -62.27 41.98 -46.33
N LYS A 1018 -62.09 41.33 -47.49
CA LYS A 1018 -63.17 40.60 -48.15
C LYS A 1018 -63.59 39.34 -47.39
N ILE A 1019 -62.63 38.57 -46.86
CA ILE A 1019 -62.94 37.38 -46.04
C ILE A 1019 -63.71 37.76 -44.78
N ALA A 1020 -63.29 38.83 -44.09
CA ALA A 1020 -63.98 39.31 -42.91
C ALA A 1020 -65.43 39.76 -43.20
N ALA A 1021 -65.66 40.42 -44.34
CA ALA A 1021 -67.01 40.82 -44.77
C ALA A 1021 -67.91 39.60 -45.04
N LEU A 1022 -67.42 38.60 -45.78
CA LEU A 1022 -68.17 37.38 -46.09
C LEU A 1022 -68.56 36.59 -44.83
N LEU A 1023 -67.65 36.43 -43.87
CA LEU A 1023 -67.94 35.77 -42.60
C LEU A 1023 -69.00 36.53 -41.78
N GLY A 1024 -68.93 37.87 -41.81
CA GLY A 1024 -69.91 38.73 -41.13
C GLY A 1024 -71.32 38.63 -41.72
N GLU A 1025 -71.44 38.66 -43.05
CA GLU A 1025 -72.74 38.55 -43.74
C GLU A 1025 -73.42 37.20 -43.47
N GLU A 1026 -72.68 36.10 -43.56
CA GLU A 1026 -73.21 34.75 -43.31
C GLU A 1026 -73.55 34.53 -41.83
N GLY A 1027 -72.72 35.04 -40.91
CA GLY A 1027 -73.01 35.00 -39.48
C GLY A 1027 -74.27 35.79 -39.10
N ALA A 1028 -74.49 36.95 -39.73
CA ALA A 1028 -75.69 37.76 -39.53
C ALA A 1028 -76.94 37.05 -40.07
N ALA A 1029 -76.89 36.51 -41.29
CA ALA A 1029 -77.99 35.76 -41.89
C ALA A 1029 -78.39 34.54 -41.03
N ALA A 1030 -77.40 33.84 -40.49
CA ALA A 1030 -77.63 32.71 -39.60
C ALA A 1030 -78.24 33.12 -38.25
N SER A 1031 -77.83 34.25 -37.69
CA SER A 1031 -78.38 34.76 -36.42
C SER A 1031 -79.86 35.15 -36.55
N THR A 1032 -80.25 35.81 -37.64
CA THR A 1032 -81.66 36.17 -37.92
C THR A 1032 -82.59 34.96 -37.89
N VAL A 1033 -82.12 33.82 -38.41
CA VAL A 1033 -82.88 32.57 -38.42
C VAL A 1033 -83.05 32.00 -37.00
N LEU A 1034 -82.02 32.08 -36.17
CA LEU A 1034 -82.10 31.65 -34.78
C LEU A 1034 -83.10 32.52 -34.00
N ASP A 1035 -83.06 33.85 -34.23
CA ASP A 1035 -83.99 34.82 -33.62
C ASP A 1035 -85.45 34.55 -34.01
N GLU A 1036 -85.72 34.26 -35.29
CA GLU A 1036 -87.07 33.91 -35.76
C GLU A 1036 -87.60 32.62 -35.10
N HIS A 1037 -86.75 31.61 -34.95
CA HIS A 1037 -87.11 30.34 -34.32
C HIS A 1037 -87.36 30.51 -32.81
N GLU A 1038 -86.50 31.26 -32.11
CA GLU A 1038 -86.68 31.61 -30.71
C GLU A 1038 -88.01 32.33 -30.46
N SER A 1039 -88.34 33.33 -31.29
CA SER A 1039 -89.61 34.07 -31.22
C SER A 1039 -90.83 33.16 -31.45
N LYS A 1040 -90.76 32.24 -32.42
CA LYS A 1040 -91.82 31.24 -32.66
C LYS A 1040 -92.03 30.33 -31.44
N LEU A 1041 -90.98 29.83 -30.80
CA LEU A 1041 -91.08 29.02 -29.58
C LEU A 1041 -91.79 29.77 -28.45
N GLN A 1042 -91.42 31.02 -28.22
CA GLN A 1042 -92.01 31.86 -27.16
C GLN A 1042 -93.49 32.20 -27.41
N SER A 1043 -93.91 32.27 -28.67
CA SER A 1043 -95.29 32.57 -29.06
C SER A 1043 -96.29 31.43 -28.85
N LEU A 1044 -95.82 30.20 -28.59
CA LEU A 1044 -96.69 29.04 -28.45
C LEU A 1044 -97.45 29.08 -27.12
N PRO A 1045 -98.77 28.83 -27.10
CA PRO A 1045 -99.58 28.93 -25.88
C PRO A 1045 -99.18 27.94 -24.79
N ASP A 1046 -98.49 26.85 -25.14
CA ASP A 1046 -97.92 25.90 -24.17
C ASP A 1046 -96.67 26.49 -23.46
N PHE A 1047 -95.92 27.41 -24.09
CA PHE A 1047 -94.79 28.12 -23.48
C PHE A 1047 -95.23 29.05 -22.35
N ALA A 1048 -96.38 29.74 -22.53
CA ALA A 1048 -96.94 30.63 -21.51
C ALA A 1048 -97.39 29.92 -20.22
N LYS A 1049 -97.48 28.58 -20.24
CA LYS A 1049 -97.84 27.75 -19.07
C LYS A 1049 -96.60 27.31 -18.26
N LEU A 1050 -95.40 27.53 -18.79
CA LEU A 1050 -94.15 27.10 -18.16
C LEU A 1050 -93.73 28.05 -17.04
N THR A 1051 -93.03 27.52 -16.04
CA THR A 1051 -92.33 28.35 -15.06
C THR A 1051 -91.12 29.03 -15.71
N GLU A 1052 -90.66 30.16 -15.17
CA GLU A 1052 -89.53 30.92 -15.73
C GLU A 1052 -88.25 30.06 -15.88
N ALA A 1053 -88.02 29.12 -14.95
CA ALA A 1053 -86.91 28.18 -15.02
C ALA A 1053 -87.05 27.18 -16.18
N ASP A 1054 -88.26 26.67 -16.42
CA ASP A 1054 -88.54 25.72 -17.50
C ASP A 1054 -88.54 26.40 -18.89
N ALA A 1055 -89.03 27.64 -18.96
CA ALA A 1055 -88.93 28.49 -20.15
C ALA A 1055 -87.46 28.72 -20.56
N GLY A 1056 -86.59 28.99 -19.59
CA GLY A 1056 -85.14 29.12 -19.83
C GLY A 1056 -84.49 27.84 -20.36
N ARG A 1057 -84.91 26.65 -19.89
CA ARG A 1057 -84.39 25.36 -20.37
C ARG A 1057 -84.75 25.08 -21.83
N VAL A 1058 -85.92 25.50 -22.27
CA VAL A 1058 -86.35 25.34 -23.66
C VAL A 1058 -85.53 26.23 -24.59
N LEU A 1059 -85.16 27.46 -24.18
CA LEU A 1059 -84.42 28.40 -25.03
C LEU A 1059 -82.90 28.19 -25.08
N LEU A 1060 -82.33 27.46 -24.11
CA LEU A 1060 -80.88 27.27 -23.98
C LEU A 1060 -80.18 26.79 -25.27
N PRO A 1061 -80.67 25.77 -26.01
CA PRO A 1061 -80.01 25.33 -27.26
C PRO A 1061 -79.89 26.42 -28.33
N THR A 1062 -80.84 27.36 -28.40
CA THR A 1062 -80.77 28.49 -29.35
C THR A 1062 -79.63 29.45 -29.01
N GLY A 1063 -79.42 29.71 -27.72
CA GLY A 1063 -78.29 30.50 -27.25
C GLY A 1063 -76.93 29.87 -27.57
N GLU A 1064 -76.81 28.55 -27.40
CA GLU A 1064 -75.58 27.80 -27.70
C GLU A 1064 -75.25 27.81 -29.20
N ALA A 1065 -76.25 27.61 -30.06
CA ALA A 1065 -76.08 27.68 -31.52
C ALA A 1065 -75.60 29.07 -31.96
N ARG A 1066 -76.11 30.14 -31.33
CA ARG A 1066 -75.72 31.53 -31.62
C ARG A 1066 -74.24 31.77 -31.33
N ALA A 1067 -73.75 31.33 -30.16
CA ALA A 1067 -72.35 31.45 -29.78
C ALA A 1067 -71.42 30.63 -30.69
N ALA A 1068 -71.86 29.43 -31.10
CA ALA A 1068 -71.10 28.60 -32.02
C ALA A 1068 -70.96 29.25 -33.40
N ILE A 1069 -72.01 29.89 -33.93
CA ILE A 1069 -71.93 30.53 -35.25
C ILE A 1069 -71.01 31.76 -35.24
N ALA A 1070 -71.06 32.57 -34.17
CA ALA A 1070 -70.22 33.76 -34.05
C ALA A 1070 -68.70 33.47 -34.01
N SER A 1071 -68.28 32.25 -33.63
CA SER A 1071 -66.87 31.86 -33.49
C SER A 1071 -66.29 31.10 -34.69
N ALA A 1072 -67.07 30.88 -35.75
CA ALA A 1072 -66.61 30.12 -36.91
C ALA A 1072 -65.70 30.94 -37.82
N ARG A 1073 -64.54 30.36 -38.18
CA ARG A 1073 -63.47 31.01 -38.98
C ARG A 1073 -63.64 30.82 -40.50
N PHE A 1074 -64.58 29.97 -40.90
CA PHE A 1074 -64.85 29.62 -42.30
C PHE A 1074 -66.35 29.75 -42.59
N VAL A 1075 -66.70 30.23 -43.78
CA VAL A 1075 -68.10 30.42 -44.21
C VAL A 1075 -68.86 29.09 -44.21
N THR A 1076 -68.22 28.01 -44.68
CA THR A 1076 -68.77 26.65 -44.67
C THR A 1076 -69.14 26.18 -43.28
N ALA A 1077 -68.31 26.47 -42.28
CA ALA A 1077 -68.57 26.08 -40.89
C ALA A 1077 -69.77 26.82 -40.28
N ILE A 1078 -70.04 28.06 -40.69
CA ILE A 1078 -71.24 28.81 -40.27
C ILE A 1078 -72.51 28.15 -40.81
N ARG A 1079 -72.52 27.84 -42.12
CA ARG A 1079 -73.67 27.23 -42.80
C ARG A 1079 -74.02 25.85 -42.22
N ASP A 1080 -73.02 25.01 -41.97
CA ASP A 1080 -73.24 23.67 -41.40
C ASP A 1080 -73.83 23.72 -39.98
N ARG A 1081 -73.33 24.64 -39.14
CA ARG A 1081 -73.82 24.82 -37.76
C ARG A 1081 -75.28 25.26 -37.73
N LEU A 1082 -75.66 26.23 -38.59
CA LEU A 1082 -77.04 26.69 -38.70
C LEU A 1082 -77.99 25.55 -39.15
N ASN A 1083 -77.55 24.75 -40.10
CA ASN A 1083 -78.38 23.66 -40.63
C ASN A 1083 -78.63 22.56 -39.59
N ARG A 1084 -77.63 22.25 -38.76
CA ARG A 1084 -77.78 21.33 -37.62
C ARG A 1084 -78.83 21.83 -36.63
N TYR A 1085 -78.77 23.10 -36.27
CA TYR A 1085 -79.75 23.71 -35.36
C TYR A 1085 -81.19 23.59 -35.88
N ARG A 1086 -81.40 23.90 -37.17
CA ARG A 1086 -82.74 23.81 -37.81
C ARG A 1086 -83.32 22.40 -37.80
N THR A 1087 -82.49 21.39 -37.97
CA THR A 1087 -82.93 20.01 -38.21
C THR A 1087 -83.02 19.17 -36.94
N GLN A 1088 -82.22 19.47 -35.91
CA GLN A 1088 -82.12 18.67 -34.69
C GLN A 1088 -82.56 19.43 -33.44
N ASP A 1089 -81.94 20.58 -33.20
CA ASP A 1089 -82.10 21.28 -31.92
C ASP A 1089 -83.49 21.92 -31.80
N TYR A 1090 -83.95 22.60 -32.86
CA TYR A 1090 -85.24 23.31 -32.82
C TYR A 1090 -86.47 22.38 -32.64
N PRO A 1091 -86.59 21.23 -33.34
CA PRO A 1091 -87.65 20.26 -33.07
C PRO A 1091 -87.60 19.67 -31.65
N ALA A 1092 -86.39 19.43 -31.10
CA ALA A 1092 -86.23 18.94 -29.75
C ALA A 1092 -86.70 19.96 -28.69
N GLN A 1093 -86.49 21.25 -28.94
CA GLN A 1093 -87.01 22.32 -28.08
C GLN A 1093 -88.55 22.34 -28.06
N LEU A 1094 -89.21 22.14 -29.21
CA LEU A 1094 -90.67 22.05 -29.30
C LEU A 1094 -91.24 20.85 -28.53
N ALA A 1095 -90.57 19.69 -28.60
CA ALA A 1095 -90.96 18.51 -27.85
C ALA A 1095 -90.80 18.70 -26.33
N LEU A 1096 -89.70 19.32 -25.89
CA LEU A 1096 -89.48 19.63 -24.48
C LEU A 1096 -90.54 20.60 -23.93
N LEU A 1097 -90.87 21.64 -24.71
CA LEU A 1097 -91.92 22.61 -24.39
C LEU A 1097 -93.27 21.93 -24.16
N ALA A 1098 -93.68 21.02 -25.05
CA ALA A 1098 -94.94 20.30 -24.91
C ALA A 1098 -94.95 19.32 -23.72
N HIS A 1099 -93.81 18.70 -23.40
CA HIS A 1099 -93.69 17.80 -22.25
C HIS A 1099 -93.86 18.54 -20.92
N LEU A 1100 -93.19 19.69 -20.78
CA LEU A 1100 -93.24 20.49 -19.57
C LEU A 1100 -94.60 21.16 -19.38
N ALA A 1101 -95.33 21.47 -20.45
CA ALA A 1101 -96.66 22.08 -20.39
C ALA A 1101 -97.81 21.11 -20.04
N ALA A 1102 -97.60 19.78 -20.11
CA ALA A 1102 -98.65 18.77 -19.92
C ALA A 1102 -98.76 18.19 -18.50
N ALA A 1103 -97.84 18.51 -17.59
CA ALA A 1103 -97.86 18.02 -16.21
C ALA A 1103 -98.83 18.85 -15.32
N PRO A 1104 -99.92 18.29 -14.76
CA PRO A 1104 -100.74 19.00 -13.79
C PRO A 1104 -99.99 19.15 -12.46
N SER A 1105 -99.82 20.38 -12.02
CA SER A 1105 -99.35 20.77 -10.70
C SER A 1105 -100.36 20.33 -9.63
N GLY A 1106 -99.96 19.37 -8.79
CA GLY A 1106 -100.78 18.90 -7.66
C GLY A 1106 -100.02 18.07 -6.61
N LYS A 1107 -99.20 18.74 -5.79
CA LYS A 1107 -99.12 18.46 -4.32
C LYS A 1107 -100.03 19.52 -3.69
N GLN A 1108 -101.33 19.28 -3.52
CA GLN A 1108 -102.01 18.63 -2.38
C GLN A 1108 -101.17 18.25 -1.15
N ASP A 1109 -101.62 18.81 -0.02
CA ASP A 1109 -101.37 18.41 1.36
C ASP A 1109 -101.61 16.91 1.61
N PRO A 1110 -100.83 16.26 2.50
CA PRO A 1110 -101.10 14.90 2.95
C PRO A 1110 -102.09 14.86 4.14
N GLY A 1111 -103.36 14.51 3.85
CA GLY A 1111 -104.42 14.11 4.80
C GLY A 1111 -105.81 14.56 4.31
N ALA A 1112 -106.75 13.75 3.78
CA ALA A 1112 -107.13 12.36 4.04
C ALA A 1112 -107.11 11.47 2.76
N GLY A 1113 -106.98 10.15 2.93
CA GLY A 1113 -106.29 9.26 1.97
C GLY A 1113 -107.11 8.54 0.88
N GLY A 1114 -106.40 8.15 -0.19
CA GLY A 1114 -106.65 6.89 -0.93
C GLY A 1114 -106.90 6.94 -2.46
N SER A 1115 -105.94 6.41 -3.24
CA SER A 1115 -106.01 5.84 -4.62
C SER A 1115 -105.86 6.74 -5.87
N SER A 1116 -105.31 6.15 -6.95
CA SER A 1116 -104.56 6.76 -8.08
C SER A 1116 -105.19 6.58 -9.49
N LYS A 1117 -104.72 7.41 -10.46
CA LYS A 1117 -104.65 7.29 -11.97
C LYS A 1117 -105.82 7.82 -12.84
N PRO A 1118 -105.62 8.15 -14.16
CA PRO A 1118 -104.45 7.92 -15.06
C PRO A 1118 -103.87 9.12 -15.89
N ASP A 1119 -102.67 8.91 -16.46
CA ASP A 1119 -101.85 9.78 -17.34
C ASP A 1119 -102.45 10.10 -18.74
N THR A 1120 -102.23 11.34 -19.23
CA THR A 1120 -102.39 11.74 -20.65
C THR A 1120 -101.04 11.68 -21.39
N PRO A 1121 -100.92 11.02 -22.57
CA PRO A 1121 -99.66 10.92 -23.32
C PRO A 1121 -99.24 12.26 -23.96
N VAL A 1122 -97.95 12.60 -23.84
CA VAL A 1122 -97.33 13.83 -24.39
C VAL A 1122 -97.08 13.69 -25.90
N PRO A 1123 -97.41 14.69 -26.75
CA PRO A 1123 -97.22 14.60 -28.19
C PRO A 1123 -95.74 14.69 -28.60
N THR A 1124 -95.27 13.74 -29.43
CA THR A 1124 -93.93 13.74 -30.05
C THR A 1124 -93.86 14.71 -31.23
N TYR A 1125 -92.78 15.48 -31.40
CA TYR A 1125 -92.63 16.41 -32.53
C TYR A 1125 -91.70 15.86 -33.63
N ILE A 1126 -92.13 15.97 -34.88
CA ILE A 1126 -91.36 15.53 -36.05
C ILE A 1126 -91.21 16.72 -37.02
N PRO A 1127 -90.00 17.07 -37.48
CA PRO A 1127 -89.83 18.14 -38.45
C PRO A 1127 -90.45 17.80 -39.80
N ALA A 1128 -91.03 18.80 -40.47
CA ALA A 1128 -91.68 18.62 -41.76
C ALA A 1128 -90.74 18.03 -42.83
N SER A 1129 -89.45 18.32 -42.75
CA SER A 1129 -88.39 17.74 -43.59
C SER A 1129 -88.11 16.26 -43.34
N ALA A 1130 -88.55 15.70 -42.21
CA ALA A 1130 -88.44 14.27 -41.91
C ALA A 1130 -89.63 13.44 -42.41
N LEU A 1131 -90.71 14.08 -42.88
CA LEU A 1131 -91.80 13.38 -43.53
C LEU A 1131 -91.30 12.82 -44.86
N ARG A 1132 -91.24 11.49 -44.96
CA ARG A 1132 -90.89 10.80 -46.20
C ARG A 1132 -92.17 10.31 -46.87
N PRO A 1133 -92.73 11.07 -47.82
CA PRO A 1133 -93.88 10.61 -48.58
C PRO A 1133 -93.50 9.34 -49.33
N ASP A 1134 -94.28 8.27 -49.13
CA ASP A 1134 -94.13 7.05 -49.90
C ASP A 1134 -94.75 7.27 -51.29
N CYS A 1135 -93.97 7.87 -52.18
CA CYS A 1135 -94.35 8.19 -53.54
C CYS A 1135 -93.42 7.44 -54.50
N SER A 1136 -94.00 6.65 -55.41
CA SER A 1136 -93.25 5.84 -56.37
C SER A 1136 -92.65 6.65 -57.53
N LEU A 1137 -92.82 7.97 -57.54
CA LEU A 1137 -92.30 8.85 -58.59
C LEU A 1137 -90.81 9.15 -58.36
N PRO A 1138 -89.94 8.98 -59.38
CA PRO A 1138 -88.51 9.25 -59.24
C PRO A 1138 -88.16 10.76 -59.25
N PHE A 1139 -88.97 11.62 -59.88
CA PHE A 1139 -88.84 13.09 -59.85
C PHE A 1139 -90.19 13.74 -60.21
N ILE A 1140 -90.34 15.02 -59.87
CA ILE A 1140 -91.54 15.84 -60.16
C ILE A 1140 -91.27 16.67 -61.41
N GLY A 1141 -91.97 16.39 -62.52
CA GLY A 1141 -91.77 17.08 -63.81
C GLY A 1141 -92.98 17.89 -64.29
N SER A 1142 -94.16 17.67 -63.71
CA SER A 1142 -95.42 18.33 -64.06
C SER A 1142 -96.22 18.71 -62.80
N GLU A 1143 -97.21 19.59 -62.95
CA GLU A 1143 -98.14 19.93 -61.85
C GLU A 1143 -98.87 18.69 -61.32
N ALA A 1144 -99.23 17.74 -62.19
CA ALA A 1144 -99.87 16.49 -61.76
C ALA A 1144 -98.94 15.64 -60.87
N ASP A 1145 -97.64 15.61 -61.18
CA ASP A 1145 -96.64 14.90 -60.35
C ASP A 1145 -96.45 15.60 -59.00
N LEU A 1146 -96.50 16.95 -59.00
CA LEU A 1146 -96.43 17.74 -57.78
C LEU A 1146 -97.63 17.46 -56.89
N ASP A 1147 -98.83 17.44 -57.46
CA ASP A 1147 -100.06 17.11 -56.74
C ASP A 1147 -100.03 15.68 -56.19
N GLN A 1148 -99.47 14.73 -56.94
CA GLN A 1148 -99.29 13.36 -56.46
C GLN A 1148 -98.30 13.28 -55.30
N TRP A 1149 -97.17 13.98 -55.38
CA TRP A 1149 -96.21 14.03 -54.28
C TRP A 1149 -96.77 14.77 -53.06
N LEU A 1150 -97.47 15.88 -53.24
CA LEU A 1150 -98.14 16.62 -52.16
C LEU A 1150 -99.26 15.79 -51.54
N ALA A 1151 -99.99 15.00 -52.32
CA ALA A 1151 -100.98 14.07 -51.79
C ALA A 1151 -100.33 12.98 -50.94
N ALA A 1152 -99.20 12.42 -51.37
CA ALA A 1152 -98.43 11.44 -50.59
C ALA A 1152 -97.85 12.07 -49.31
N LEU A 1153 -97.34 13.30 -49.40
CA LEU A 1153 -96.82 14.05 -48.25
C LEU A 1153 -97.92 14.36 -47.25
N ARG A 1154 -99.09 14.77 -47.75
CA ARG A 1154 -100.28 14.98 -46.93
C ARG A 1154 -100.73 13.68 -46.27
N ALA A 1155 -100.69 12.56 -46.98
CA ALA A 1155 -101.04 11.26 -46.42
C ALA A 1155 -100.08 10.86 -45.28
N GLU A 1156 -98.77 11.02 -45.46
CA GLU A 1156 -97.79 10.72 -44.41
C GLU A 1156 -97.88 11.71 -43.24
N ALA A 1157 -98.11 13.00 -43.51
CA ALA A 1157 -98.37 14.00 -42.48
C ALA A 1157 -99.61 13.64 -41.64
N ILE A 1158 -100.72 13.26 -42.28
CA ILE A 1158 -101.93 12.82 -41.59
C ILE A 1158 -101.68 11.55 -40.78
N LYS A 1159 -100.86 10.62 -41.30
CA LYS A 1159 -100.51 9.38 -40.60
C LYS A 1159 -99.71 9.65 -39.32
N GLU A 1160 -98.74 10.56 -39.37
CA GLU A 1160 -98.00 10.97 -38.17
C GLU A 1160 -98.89 11.75 -37.18
N LEU A 1161 -99.78 12.61 -37.68
CA LEU A 1161 -100.78 13.29 -36.84
C LEU A 1161 -101.74 12.29 -36.14
N LYS A 1162 -102.15 11.21 -36.84
CA LYS A 1162 -102.98 10.14 -36.25
C LYS A 1162 -102.27 9.30 -35.19
N LYS A 1163 -100.93 9.21 -35.24
CA LYS A 1163 -100.13 8.54 -34.19
C LYS A 1163 -99.99 9.38 -32.92
N GLY A 1164 -100.53 10.61 -32.91
CA GLY A 1164 -100.41 11.57 -31.81
C GLY A 1164 -99.17 12.48 -31.90
N SER A 1165 -98.37 12.36 -32.95
CA SER A 1165 -97.22 13.23 -33.19
C SER A 1165 -97.68 14.60 -33.74
N ARG A 1166 -96.99 15.69 -33.39
CA ARG A 1166 -97.17 17.03 -33.96
C ARG A 1166 -96.04 17.31 -34.96
N ILE A 1167 -96.33 18.01 -36.05
CA ILE A 1167 -95.32 18.29 -37.10
C ILE A 1167 -94.78 19.71 -36.88
N SER A 1168 -93.46 19.85 -36.69
CA SER A 1168 -92.81 21.15 -36.60
C SER A 1168 -92.43 21.65 -38.00
N LEU A 1169 -92.92 22.83 -38.36
CA LEU A 1169 -92.65 23.49 -39.63
C LEU A 1169 -91.35 24.30 -39.61
#